data_AF-A0AAV1I797-F1
#
_entry.id   AF-A0AAV1I797-F1
#
_cell.length_a   1.000
_cell.length_b   1.000
_cell.length_c   1.000
_cell.angle_alpha   90.00
_cell.angle_beta   90.00
_cell.angle_gamma   90.00
#
_symmetry.space_group_name_H-M   'P 1'
#
loop_
_entity.id
_entity.type
_entity.pdbx_description
1 polymer ?
#
loop_
_entity_poly.entity_id
_entity_poly.type
_entity_poly.pdbx_seq_one_letter_code
_entity_poly.pdbx_strand_id
1 'polypeptide(L)'
;MDMSSKARTSALPLTIAALMISTAAAGYSIHTVVSTQCTDAIYFEWQVFGLAYSFRRAGQPGRLTRLLSCSEEKLREYRWLGIMPTFVVPDIEYDEEQDDHYTAYNKPFSIATWLKVEKPREDYIMVIDADSILRKPFLPEELHLKLGQAHTPYHFEIMAGVNNQLAEKHVPYVVPRRDWLAGPEGRKADRVGPPYIMHREDLETVAPLWYHFTREVRNDPEAWKLTGDGSGGSAGSRSWISEMYGYSFAAATADVWHQQVDYTANLVPGYGPIGPPKVLHYGNDLGVNNITYYEFDKVKLKERGFNPLECPPWKKEEGKFMSGVLPFPPSPMSFESKGLNLLRDLLAIEPAIVLNAAFCERHLRKCPAHEHLQACEKVAEQEKQLDAAYDGLEGELRKVPCKNWHKECDDWGKENYCNSNPRFMWYACRKTCSSCFRPDLQVRWRGGLNASRLAGARARSRCHELRMEELLAGDYHLDYNPEGLGEAEDPCEEAEEQARAAAAAAARDVTDAGGAAAARTAGAVPGAGKGEVQKRPENWVLPHESLVPELVIQMKESLPLSRRLRVNVAGVSAAAHALPRGAARSSSSVPAFVAFLDWFGVLAMWACVVGLFLMCWRRLFGRSMFGGRGMGQALPIKHT
;
A
#
# COMPACT_ATOMS: atom_id res chain seq x y z
N MET A 1 36.27 1.02 -87.94
CA MET A 1 36.74 2.10 -87.05
C MET A 1 36.23 1.73 -85.67
N ASP A 2 36.93 0.89 -84.92
CA ASP A 2 38.14 1.24 -84.15
C ASP A 2 37.83 2.47 -83.24
N MET A 3 37.96 2.48 -81.92
CA MET A 3 38.54 1.57 -80.93
C MET A 3 38.26 2.19 -79.54
N SER A 4 38.13 1.36 -78.48
CA SER A 4 38.54 1.70 -77.09
C SER A 4 37.75 2.81 -76.33
N SER A 5 37.51 2.79 -75.01
CA SER A 5 37.97 1.94 -73.92
C SER A 5 37.18 2.27 -72.63
N LYS A 6 36.84 1.21 -71.86
CA LYS A 6 36.79 1.13 -70.37
C LYS A 6 35.70 1.97 -69.66
N ALA A 7 35.01 1.50 -68.61
CA ALA A 7 35.23 0.39 -67.70
C ALA A 7 33.90 -0.13 -67.13
N ARG A 8 33.90 -1.41 -66.76
CA ARG A 8 32.80 -2.15 -66.11
C ARG A 8 32.60 -1.69 -64.67
N THR A 9 31.35 -1.60 -64.24
CA THR A 9 30.93 -1.95 -62.87
C THR A 9 29.58 -2.67 -62.93
N SER A 10 29.53 -3.81 -62.25
CA SER A 10 28.42 -4.76 -62.25
C SER A 10 27.18 -4.21 -61.54
N ALA A 11 26.02 -4.36 -62.17
CA ALA A 11 24.73 -4.21 -61.51
C ALA A 11 24.44 -5.47 -60.66
N LEU A 12 24.43 -5.32 -59.33
CA LEU A 12 23.70 -6.22 -58.42
C LEU A 12 22.30 -5.59 -58.21
N PRO A 13 21.20 -6.36 -58.30
CA PRO A 13 19.89 -5.84 -57.93
C PRO A 13 19.81 -5.72 -56.41
N LEU A 14 19.57 -4.50 -55.94
CA LEU A 14 19.33 -4.18 -54.54
C LEU A 14 17.95 -4.76 -54.14
N THR A 15 17.91 -5.97 -53.60
CA THR A 15 16.74 -6.47 -52.87
C THR A 15 16.65 -5.71 -51.56
N ILE A 16 15.79 -4.69 -51.53
CA ILE A 16 15.37 -4.02 -50.29
C ILE A 16 14.49 -5.03 -49.54
N ALA A 17 15.09 -5.80 -48.64
CA ALA A 17 14.36 -6.48 -47.60
C ALA A 17 13.80 -5.41 -46.66
N ALA A 18 12.52 -5.10 -46.80
CA ALA A 18 11.80 -4.29 -45.83
C ALA A 18 11.81 -5.05 -44.50
N LEU A 19 12.71 -4.66 -43.61
CA LEU A 19 12.70 -5.08 -42.22
C LEU A 19 11.48 -4.45 -41.56
N MET A 20 10.33 -5.12 -41.66
CA MET A 20 9.17 -4.84 -40.82
C MET A 20 9.58 -5.21 -39.39
N ILE A 21 10.19 -4.25 -38.69
CA ILE A 21 10.29 -4.29 -37.23
C ILE A 21 8.85 -4.22 -36.74
N SER A 22 8.27 -5.39 -36.47
CA SER A 22 7.05 -5.50 -35.69
C SER A 22 7.38 -4.94 -34.31
N THR A 23 7.15 -3.64 -34.10
CA THR A 23 7.05 -3.05 -32.77
C THR A 23 5.78 -3.62 -32.15
N ALA A 24 5.85 -4.84 -31.63
CA ALA A 24 4.97 -5.22 -30.54
C ALA A 24 5.25 -4.18 -29.46
N ALA A 25 4.30 -3.29 -29.20
CA ALA A 25 4.37 -2.40 -28.05
C ALA A 25 4.52 -3.33 -26.84
N ALA A 26 5.73 -3.43 -26.28
CA ALA A 26 5.94 -4.13 -25.03
C ALA A 26 5.09 -3.38 -24.00
N GLY A 27 3.99 -4.00 -23.59
CA GLY A 27 3.12 -3.42 -22.56
C GLY A 27 3.90 -3.26 -21.26
N TYR A 28 3.63 -2.19 -20.53
CA TYR A 28 4.23 -1.97 -19.21
C TYR A 28 3.91 -3.15 -18.27
N SER A 29 4.86 -3.47 -17.41
CA SER A 29 4.78 -4.54 -16.41
C SER A 29 4.74 -3.97 -14.99
N ILE A 30 4.24 -4.76 -14.03
CA ILE A 30 4.11 -4.33 -12.64
C ILE A 30 4.51 -5.44 -11.67
N HIS A 31 5.18 -5.08 -10.58
CA HIS A 31 5.49 -5.98 -9.45
C HIS A 31 4.86 -5.43 -8.19
N THR A 32 4.01 -6.22 -7.54
CA THR A 32 3.43 -5.90 -6.24
C THR A 32 4.28 -6.43 -5.10
N VAL A 33 4.63 -5.56 -4.17
CA VAL A 33 5.35 -5.91 -2.94
C VAL A 33 4.53 -5.58 -1.71
N VAL A 34 4.61 -6.45 -0.70
CA VAL A 34 3.99 -6.27 0.61
C VAL A 34 5.04 -6.43 1.70
N SER A 35 5.17 -5.42 2.57
CA SER A 35 6.09 -5.50 3.71
C SER A 35 5.39 -6.11 4.92
N THR A 36 6.08 -7.03 5.58
CA THR A 36 5.62 -7.72 6.79
C THR A 36 6.80 -7.98 7.72
N GLN A 37 6.53 -8.44 8.92
CA GLN A 37 7.56 -8.82 9.88
C GLN A 37 7.23 -10.17 10.53
N CYS A 38 8.26 -10.88 10.94
CA CYS A 38 8.15 -12.05 11.78
C CYS A 38 7.64 -11.65 13.16
N THR A 39 6.40 -12.01 13.45
CA THR A 39 5.82 -11.86 14.78
C THR A 39 5.66 -13.22 15.44
N ASP A 40 5.79 -13.27 16.76
CA ASP A 40 5.53 -14.49 17.55
C ASP A 40 4.05 -14.89 17.45
N ALA A 41 3.17 -13.91 17.22
CA ALA A 41 1.78 -14.11 16.81
C ALA A 41 1.68 -14.26 15.29
N ILE A 42 0.67 -14.95 14.79
CA ILE A 42 0.44 -15.08 13.34
C ILE A 42 -0.22 -13.85 12.67
N TYR A 43 0.10 -12.64 13.16
CA TYR A 43 -0.62 -11.41 12.84
C TYR A 43 -0.55 -11.03 11.36
N PHE A 44 0.63 -11.07 10.75
CA PHE A 44 0.81 -10.72 9.34
C PHE A 44 0.47 -11.88 8.41
N GLU A 45 0.61 -13.12 8.88
CA GLU A 45 0.43 -14.33 8.10
C GLU A 45 -1.01 -14.40 7.56
N TRP A 46 -2.00 -14.24 8.44
CA TRP A 46 -3.40 -14.32 8.02
C TRP A 46 -3.81 -13.14 7.11
N GLN A 47 -3.20 -11.98 7.29
CA GLN A 47 -3.43 -10.80 6.44
C GLN A 47 -2.90 -11.04 5.04
N VAL A 48 -1.67 -11.55 4.95
CA VAL A 48 -1.03 -11.92 3.69
C VAL A 48 -1.80 -13.03 2.96
N PHE A 49 -2.40 -13.99 3.66
CA PHE A 49 -3.31 -14.96 3.05
C PHE A 49 -4.51 -14.27 2.37
N GLY A 50 -5.14 -13.31 3.05
CA GLY A 50 -6.23 -12.51 2.49
C GLY A 50 -5.79 -11.67 1.27
N LEU A 51 -4.65 -11.01 1.37
CA LEU A 51 -4.07 -10.23 0.28
C LEU A 51 -3.75 -11.11 -0.93
N ALA A 52 -3.07 -12.24 -0.74
CA ALA A 52 -2.72 -13.14 -1.84
C ALA A 52 -3.96 -13.76 -2.51
N TYR A 53 -4.97 -14.13 -1.73
CA TYR A 53 -6.25 -14.62 -2.27
C TYR A 53 -6.96 -13.53 -3.08
N SER A 54 -7.10 -12.33 -2.52
CA SER A 54 -7.76 -11.20 -3.20
C SER A 54 -6.98 -10.70 -4.42
N PHE A 55 -5.64 -10.74 -4.39
CA PHE A 55 -4.77 -10.45 -5.52
C PHE A 55 -5.08 -11.35 -6.73
N ARG A 56 -5.16 -12.68 -6.50
CA ARG A 56 -5.53 -13.63 -7.56
C ARG A 56 -6.96 -13.41 -8.05
N ARG A 57 -7.91 -13.23 -7.13
CA ARG A 57 -9.32 -13.04 -7.46
C ARG A 57 -9.57 -11.76 -8.26
N ALA A 58 -8.92 -10.67 -7.89
CA ALA A 58 -8.99 -9.39 -8.60
C ALA A 58 -8.29 -9.44 -9.97
N GLY A 59 -7.54 -10.51 -10.28
CA GLY A 59 -6.80 -10.63 -11.54
C GLY A 59 -5.70 -9.57 -11.68
N GLN A 60 -5.07 -9.17 -10.57
CA GLN A 60 -3.95 -8.23 -10.59
C GLN A 60 -2.81 -8.83 -11.41
N PRO A 61 -2.32 -8.12 -12.46
CA PRO A 61 -1.19 -8.60 -13.22
C PRO A 61 0.10 -8.51 -12.41
N GLY A 62 1.11 -9.27 -12.84
CA GLY A 62 2.45 -9.19 -12.29
C GLY A 62 2.73 -10.15 -11.13
N ARG A 63 3.90 -9.98 -10.54
CA ARG A 63 4.37 -10.78 -9.40
C ARG A 63 3.87 -10.18 -8.09
N LEU A 64 3.67 -11.05 -7.10
CA LEU A 64 3.42 -10.64 -5.72
C LEU A 64 4.55 -11.20 -4.84
N THR A 65 5.31 -10.32 -4.19
CA THR A 65 6.41 -10.72 -3.30
C THR A 65 6.23 -10.12 -1.91
N ARG A 66 6.39 -10.96 -0.89
CA ARG A 66 6.45 -10.53 0.50
C ARG A 66 7.87 -10.16 0.88
N LEU A 67 8.03 -8.97 1.43
CA LEU A 67 9.26 -8.53 2.07
C LEU A 67 9.10 -8.80 3.58
N LEU A 68 9.83 -9.78 4.11
CA LEU A 68 9.70 -10.26 5.47
C LEU A 68 10.89 -9.78 6.32
N SER A 69 10.65 -8.82 7.19
CA SER A 69 11.61 -8.41 8.22
C SER A 69 11.66 -9.44 9.34
N CYS A 70 12.82 -10.03 9.59
CA CYS A 70 12.97 -11.12 10.55
C CYS A 70 14.39 -11.14 11.14
N SER A 71 14.51 -11.35 12.45
CA SER A 71 15.80 -11.67 13.05
C SER A 71 16.20 -13.10 12.70
N GLU A 72 17.51 -13.38 12.65
CA GLU A 72 18.01 -14.73 12.36
C GLU A 72 17.50 -15.79 13.34
N GLU A 73 17.33 -15.41 14.62
CA GLU A 73 16.79 -16.28 15.66
C GLU A 73 15.34 -16.66 15.36
N LYS A 74 14.47 -15.67 15.15
CA LYS A 74 13.05 -15.92 14.82
C LYS A 74 12.89 -16.67 13.51
N LEU A 75 13.74 -16.40 12.52
CA LEU A 75 13.68 -17.03 11.21
C LEU A 75 13.86 -18.55 11.28
N ARG A 76 14.71 -19.07 12.20
CA ARG A 76 14.94 -20.52 12.37
C ARG A 76 13.69 -21.27 12.80
N GLU A 77 12.79 -20.62 13.54
CA GLU A 77 11.55 -21.20 14.04
C GLU A 77 10.33 -20.79 13.21
N TYR A 78 10.52 -19.92 12.22
CA TYR A 78 9.44 -19.33 11.45
C TYR A 78 8.87 -20.30 10.40
N ARG A 79 7.66 -20.80 10.67
CA ARG A 79 7.00 -21.86 9.87
C ARG A 79 6.25 -21.36 8.63
N TRP A 80 6.23 -20.05 8.38
CA TRP A 80 5.35 -19.45 7.37
C TRP A 80 6.10 -18.83 6.19
N LEU A 81 7.35 -19.25 5.92
CA LEU A 81 8.10 -18.77 4.74
C LEU A 81 7.39 -19.13 3.42
N GLY A 82 6.89 -20.36 3.31
CA GLY A 82 6.30 -20.90 2.08
C GLY A 82 4.89 -20.43 1.74
N ILE A 83 4.32 -19.44 2.43
CA ILE A 83 2.94 -18.99 2.14
C ILE A 83 2.82 -18.27 0.78
N MET A 84 3.91 -17.63 0.34
CA MET A 84 4.04 -16.92 -0.94
C MET A 84 5.52 -16.61 -1.21
N PRO A 85 5.92 -16.17 -2.42
CA PRO A 85 7.29 -15.75 -2.68
C PRO A 85 7.72 -14.70 -1.67
N THR A 86 8.82 -14.98 -0.96
CA THR A 86 9.26 -14.19 0.19
C THR A 86 10.72 -13.82 0.02
N PHE A 87 11.03 -12.54 0.19
CA PHE A 87 12.38 -12.00 0.32
C PHE A 87 12.58 -11.61 1.79
N VAL A 88 13.56 -12.20 2.45
CA VAL A 88 13.83 -11.98 3.88
C VAL A 88 14.85 -10.87 4.05
N VAL A 89 14.58 -9.95 4.97
CA VAL A 89 15.49 -8.87 5.36
C VAL A 89 15.67 -8.86 6.88
N PRO A 90 16.78 -8.28 7.39
CA PRO A 90 16.93 -8.05 8.82
C PRO A 90 15.76 -7.27 9.42
N ASP A 91 15.40 -7.64 10.64
CA ASP A 91 14.49 -6.86 11.46
C ASP A 91 15.21 -5.64 12.03
N ILE A 92 14.66 -4.45 11.79
CA ILE A 92 15.18 -3.16 12.23
C ILE A 92 14.12 -2.36 12.97
N GLU A 93 13.15 -3.04 13.60
CA GLU A 93 12.13 -2.37 14.42
C GLU A 93 12.70 -1.61 15.62
N TYR A 94 13.91 -1.96 16.08
CA TYR A 94 14.62 -1.24 17.14
C TYR A 94 15.74 -0.37 16.56
N ASP A 95 15.68 0.93 16.85
CA ASP A 95 16.72 1.91 16.54
C ASP A 95 17.57 2.15 17.79
N GLU A 96 18.77 1.56 17.82
CA GLU A 96 19.69 1.64 18.96
C GLU A 96 20.17 3.07 19.23
N GLU A 97 20.35 3.89 18.18
CA GLU A 97 20.87 5.26 18.32
C GLU A 97 19.85 6.19 18.99
N GLN A 98 18.56 5.93 18.75
CA GLN A 98 17.44 6.75 19.21
C GLN A 98 16.68 6.14 20.37
N ASP A 99 17.04 4.92 20.77
CA ASP A 99 16.33 4.09 21.76
C ASP A 99 14.82 4.10 21.47
N ASP A 100 14.45 3.67 20.27
CA ASP A 100 13.05 3.62 19.81
C ASP A 100 12.70 2.26 19.24
N HIS A 101 11.60 1.69 19.76
CA HIS A 101 10.96 0.52 19.17
C HIS A 101 9.78 0.98 18.31
N TYR A 102 9.91 0.81 17.00
CA TYR A 102 8.93 1.22 16.02
C TYR A 102 8.93 0.26 14.82
N THR A 103 7.94 -0.64 14.81
CA THR A 103 7.77 -1.67 13.79
C THR A 103 7.71 -1.13 12.36
N ALA A 104 7.20 0.09 12.17
CA ALA A 104 7.07 0.65 10.82
C ALA A 104 8.42 1.04 10.19
N TYR A 105 9.54 1.05 10.93
CA TYR A 105 10.89 1.16 10.33
C TYR A 105 11.16 0.05 9.31
N ASN A 106 10.62 -1.14 9.54
CA ASN A 106 10.83 -2.31 8.69
C ASN A 106 10.37 -2.11 7.24
N LYS A 107 9.29 -1.37 7.00
CA LYS A 107 8.71 -1.19 5.66
C LYS A 107 9.63 -0.42 4.69
N PRO A 108 10.08 0.80 4.97
CA PRO A 108 10.99 1.51 4.07
C PRO A 108 12.32 0.77 3.91
N PHE A 109 12.85 0.16 4.98
CA PHE A 109 14.11 -0.60 4.90
C PHE A 109 14.00 -1.87 4.06
N SER A 110 12.93 -2.64 4.21
CA SER A 110 12.72 -3.87 3.44
C SER A 110 12.60 -3.58 1.95
N ILE A 111 11.88 -2.51 1.57
CA ILE A 111 11.73 -2.06 0.19
C ILE A 111 13.08 -1.61 -0.39
N ALA A 112 13.82 -0.76 0.31
CA ALA A 112 15.12 -0.27 -0.14
C ALA A 112 16.14 -1.42 -0.32
N THR A 113 16.17 -2.37 0.62
CA THR A 113 17.06 -3.53 0.57
C THR A 113 16.70 -4.44 -0.59
N TRP A 114 15.41 -4.74 -0.76
CA TRP A 114 14.92 -5.58 -1.86
C TRP A 114 15.26 -5.00 -3.23
N LEU A 115 15.02 -3.70 -3.47
CA LEU A 115 15.38 -3.04 -4.73
C LEU A 115 16.88 -3.14 -5.03
N LYS A 116 17.71 -2.94 -4.01
CA LYS A 116 19.18 -2.97 -4.14
C LYS A 116 19.70 -4.37 -4.47
N VAL A 117 19.12 -5.41 -3.88
CA VAL A 117 19.57 -6.81 -4.00
C VAL A 117 18.96 -7.49 -5.22
N GLU A 118 17.63 -7.51 -5.33
CA GLU A 118 16.91 -8.26 -6.36
C GLU A 118 16.89 -7.54 -7.72
N LYS A 119 16.95 -6.19 -7.72
CA LYS A 119 16.90 -5.36 -8.94
C LYS A 119 15.78 -5.81 -9.89
N PRO A 120 14.50 -5.68 -9.47
CA PRO A 120 13.36 -6.11 -10.27
C PRO A 120 13.40 -5.51 -11.67
N ARG A 121 12.79 -6.18 -12.65
CA ARG A 121 12.82 -5.74 -14.07
C ARG A 121 11.53 -5.07 -14.51
N GLU A 122 10.49 -5.18 -13.69
CA GLU A 122 9.18 -4.63 -13.94
C GLU A 122 9.22 -3.10 -13.94
N ASP A 123 8.45 -2.48 -14.84
CA ASP A 123 8.46 -1.03 -15.05
C ASP A 123 7.87 -0.29 -13.83
N TYR A 124 6.75 -0.80 -13.33
CA TYR A 124 6.06 -0.24 -12.17
C TYR A 124 6.21 -1.14 -10.94
N ILE A 125 6.36 -0.51 -9.77
CA ILE A 125 6.29 -1.20 -8.48
C ILE A 125 5.04 -0.71 -7.75
N MET A 126 4.22 -1.66 -7.27
CA MET A 126 3.11 -1.38 -6.36
C MET A 126 3.46 -1.82 -4.95
N VAL A 127 3.62 -0.88 -4.04
CA VAL A 127 3.79 -1.16 -2.60
C VAL A 127 2.40 -1.12 -1.94
N ILE A 128 1.98 -2.22 -1.33
CA ILE A 128 0.67 -2.35 -0.66
C ILE A 128 0.82 -2.89 0.77
N ASP A 129 -0.10 -2.52 1.66
CA ASP A 129 -0.13 -3.01 3.04
C ASP A 129 -0.79 -4.40 3.14
N ALA A 130 -0.37 -5.18 4.13
CA ALA A 130 -0.82 -6.58 4.29
C ALA A 130 -2.31 -6.70 4.60
N ASP A 131 -2.89 -5.72 5.30
CA ASP A 131 -4.31 -5.60 5.65
C ASP A 131 -5.14 -4.94 4.54
N SER A 132 -4.86 -5.32 3.30
CA SER A 132 -5.57 -4.85 2.12
C SER A 132 -6.30 -5.99 1.41
N ILE A 133 -7.56 -5.75 1.01
CA ILE A 133 -8.31 -6.59 0.08
C ILE A 133 -8.33 -5.91 -1.29
N LEU A 134 -7.74 -6.56 -2.29
CA LEU A 134 -7.78 -6.09 -3.66
C LEU A 134 -9.10 -6.52 -4.34
N ARG A 135 -9.84 -5.55 -4.88
CA ARG A 135 -11.16 -5.76 -5.51
C ARG A 135 -11.14 -5.59 -7.02
N LYS A 136 -10.15 -4.85 -7.55
CA LYS A 136 -9.93 -4.60 -8.97
C LYS A 136 -8.44 -4.47 -9.26
N PRO A 137 -8.00 -4.77 -10.49
CA PRO A 137 -6.60 -4.63 -10.82
C PRO A 137 -6.19 -3.15 -11.03
N PHE A 138 -4.94 -2.86 -10.73
CA PHE A 138 -4.20 -1.70 -11.23
C PHE A 138 -3.45 -2.16 -12.48
N LEU A 139 -3.99 -1.79 -13.65
CA LEU A 139 -3.43 -2.16 -14.94
C LEU A 139 -2.36 -1.14 -15.36
N PRO A 140 -1.12 -1.58 -15.66
CA PRO A 140 -0.05 -0.69 -16.14
C PRO A 140 -0.45 0.21 -17.31
N GLU A 141 -1.26 -0.34 -18.22
CA GLU A 141 -1.74 0.37 -19.40
C GLU A 141 -2.82 1.41 -19.08
N GLU A 142 -3.47 1.34 -17.92
CA GLU A 142 -4.40 2.39 -17.45
C GLU A 142 -3.68 3.47 -16.64
N LEU A 143 -2.55 3.11 -16.02
CA LEU A 143 -1.76 4.02 -15.19
C LEU A 143 -1.06 5.08 -16.04
N HIS A 144 -0.40 4.75 -17.16
CA HIS A 144 0.29 5.77 -17.99
C HIS A 144 1.24 6.72 -17.20
N LEU A 145 1.83 6.25 -16.10
CA LEU A 145 2.73 7.05 -15.28
C LEU A 145 4.01 7.36 -16.05
N LYS A 146 4.51 8.59 -15.93
CA LYS A 146 5.84 9.01 -16.39
C LYS A 146 6.81 9.02 -15.20
N LEU A 147 8.12 9.01 -15.48
CA LEU A 147 9.13 9.25 -14.44
C LEU A 147 8.84 10.57 -13.70
N GLY A 148 9.04 10.59 -12.39
CA GLY A 148 8.65 11.67 -11.50
C GLY A 148 7.14 11.72 -11.18
N GLN A 149 6.35 10.74 -11.62
CA GLN A 149 4.93 10.64 -11.31
C GLN A 149 4.61 9.35 -10.56
N ALA A 150 3.79 9.50 -9.52
CA ALA A 150 3.21 8.39 -8.80
C ALA A 150 1.67 8.40 -8.89
N HIS A 151 1.09 7.21 -8.84
CA HIS A 151 -0.32 6.97 -8.59
C HIS A 151 -0.51 6.60 -7.12
N THR A 152 -1.56 7.13 -6.52
CA THR A 152 -1.96 6.78 -5.15
C THR A 152 -3.46 6.97 -5.00
N PRO A 153 -4.13 6.17 -4.16
CA PRO A 153 -5.43 6.57 -3.68
C PRO A 153 -5.36 7.85 -2.85
N TYR A 154 -6.28 8.77 -3.09
CA TYR A 154 -6.47 9.90 -2.17
C TYR A 154 -7.29 9.49 -0.98
N HIS A 155 -6.68 9.22 0.18
CA HIS A 155 -7.43 9.30 1.44
C HIS A 155 -6.60 9.34 2.73
N PHE A 156 -5.75 10.35 2.93
CA PHE A 156 -5.04 10.52 4.21
C PHE A 156 -5.11 11.95 4.74
N GLU A 157 -6.33 12.43 4.99
CA GLU A 157 -6.59 13.77 5.55
C GLU A 157 -5.89 13.99 6.91
N ILE A 158 -5.57 12.91 7.63
CA ILE A 158 -4.83 12.95 8.90
C ILE A 158 -3.43 13.57 8.75
N MET A 159 -2.85 13.59 7.54
CA MET A 159 -1.50 14.08 7.29
C MET A 159 -1.42 15.62 7.25
N ALA A 160 -1.71 16.27 8.38
CA ALA A 160 -1.71 17.74 8.52
C ALA A 160 -0.31 18.37 8.36
N GLY A 161 0.76 17.60 8.56
CA GLY A 161 2.16 18.01 8.59
C GLY A 161 2.77 18.42 7.26
N VAL A 162 2.09 18.18 6.13
CA VAL A 162 2.64 18.39 4.78
C VAL A 162 2.77 19.88 4.39
N ASN A 163 2.09 20.77 5.11
CA ASN A 163 2.03 22.21 4.82
C ASN A 163 2.12 23.06 6.10
N ASN A 164 2.79 22.55 7.13
CA ASN A 164 3.03 23.26 8.39
C ASN A 164 4.53 23.21 8.80
N GLN A 165 4.84 23.57 10.05
CA GLN A 165 6.22 23.60 10.55
C GLN A 165 6.97 22.27 10.41
N LEU A 166 6.27 21.13 10.36
CA LEU A 166 6.90 19.83 10.17
C LEU A 166 7.58 19.76 8.80
N ALA A 167 6.84 20.07 7.73
CA ALA A 167 7.40 20.11 6.38
C ALA A 167 8.44 21.23 6.22
N GLU A 168 8.25 22.39 6.85
CA GLU A 168 9.26 23.46 6.83
C GLU A 168 10.58 23.06 7.48
N LYS A 169 10.53 22.20 8.51
CA LYS A 169 11.72 21.71 9.19
C LYS A 169 12.41 20.60 8.40
N HIS A 170 11.66 19.61 7.93
CA HIS A 170 12.22 18.38 7.34
C HIS A 170 12.53 18.51 5.84
N VAL A 171 11.76 19.32 5.10
CA VAL A 171 11.96 19.55 3.66
C VAL A 171 11.91 21.04 3.29
N PRO A 172 12.71 21.91 3.94
CA PRO A 172 12.67 23.36 3.73
C PRO A 172 12.93 23.77 2.27
N TYR A 173 13.74 22.99 1.57
CA TYR A 173 14.18 23.23 0.19
C TYR A 173 13.15 22.82 -0.86
N VAL A 174 12.13 22.03 -0.51
CA VAL A 174 11.09 21.64 -1.46
C VAL A 174 10.19 22.85 -1.73
N VAL A 175 10.02 23.17 -3.02
CA VAL A 175 9.17 24.28 -3.46
C VAL A 175 7.70 23.91 -3.19
N PRO A 176 6.94 24.76 -2.45
CA PRO A 176 5.52 24.53 -2.22
C PRO A 176 4.72 24.37 -3.52
N ARG A 177 3.87 23.35 -3.55
CA ARG A 177 2.97 23.06 -4.68
C ARG A 177 1.85 24.09 -4.75
N ARG A 178 1.47 24.46 -5.97
CA ARG A 178 0.35 25.37 -6.26
C ARG A 178 -0.92 24.64 -6.73
N ASP A 179 -0.91 23.32 -6.65
CA ASP A 179 -2.03 22.45 -7.02
C ASP A 179 -2.73 21.87 -5.77
N TRP A 180 -3.89 21.25 -6.00
CA TRP A 180 -4.74 20.63 -4.97
C TRP A 180 -4.85 19.11 -5.13
N LEU A 181 -3.98 18.47 -5.91
CA LEU A 181 -4.18 17.08 -6.35
C LEU A 181 -4.12 16.11 -5.16
N ALA A 182 -2.99 16.06 -4.47
CA ALA A 182 -2.77 15.16 -3.36
C ALA A 182 -2.56 15.94 -2.04
N GLY A 183 -3.39 16.95 -1.81
CA GLY A 183 -3.38 17.75 -0.57
C GLY A 183 -3.69 19.22 -0.82
N PRO A 184 -3.63 20.06 0.23
CA PRO A 184 -3.92 21.49 0.12
C PRO A 184 -2.86 22.25 -0.68
N GLU A 185 -3.25 23.36 -1.30
CA GLU A 185 -2.28 24.30 -1.89
C GLU A 185 -1.25 24.79 -0.85
N GLY A 186 0.00 25.00 -1.30
CA GLY A 186 1.12 25.42 -0.45
C GLY A 186 1.80 24.27 0.28
N ARG A 187 1.36 23.02 0.09
CA ARG A 187 2.03 21.84 0.63
C ARG A 187 3.41 21.62 0.02
N LYS A 188 4.34 21.14 0.84
CA LYS A 188 5.69 20.69 0.45
C LYS A 188 5.79 19.17 0.29
N ALA A 189 4.72 18.45 0.59
CA ALA A 189 4.59 17.01 0.38
C ALA A 189 3.14 16.62 0.06
N ASP A 190 2.91 15.40 -0.41
CA ASP A 190 1.57 14.87 -0.69
C ASP A 190 0.94 14.22 0.56
N ARG A 191 -0.39 14.23 0.69
CA ARG A 191 -1.19 13.52 1.72
C ARG A 191 -1.65 12.16 1.20
N VAL A 192 -0.77 11.19 1.26
CA VAL A 192 -0.89 9.95 0.47
C VAL A 192 -0.58 8.71 1.29
N GLY A 193 -1.07 7.58 0.81
CA GLY A 193 -0.86 6.29 1.44
C GLY A 193 -1.05 5.14 0.47
N PRO A 194 -0.98 3.90 0.96
CA PRO A 194 -0.91 2.74 0.08
C PRO A 194 -2.25 2.42 -0.61
N PRO A 195 -2.22 1.80 -1.82
CA PRO A 195 -1.01 1.41 -2.53
C PRO A 195 -0.26 2.58 -3.16
N TYR A 196 1.07 2.55 -3.05
CA TYR A 196 1.97 3.46 -3.75
C TYR A 196 2.39 2.82 -5.07
N ILE A 197 2.13 3.47 -6.20
CA ILE A 197 2.48 2.94 -7.52
C ILE A 197 3.30 3.97 -8.27
N MET A 198 4.50 3.61 -8.67
CA MET A 198 5.40 4.50 -9.42
C MET A 198 6.35 3.66 -10.28
N HIS A 199 7.11 4.33 -11.15
CA HIS A 199 8.22 3.67 -11.87
C HIS A 199 9.23 3.11 -10.88
N ARG A 200 9.84 1.97 -11.23
CA ARG A 200 10.90 1.35 -10.44
C ARG A 200 12.04 2.34 -10.18
N GLU A 201 12.45 3.11 -11.18
CA GLU A 201 13.53 4.10 -11.09
C GLU A 201 13.20 5.24 -10.09
N ASP A 202 11.93 5.64 -10.02
CA ASP A 202 11.46 6.61 -9.04
C ASP A 202 11.54 6.00 -7.63
N LEU A 203 11.06 4.76 -7.47
CA LEU A 203 11.10 4.07 -6.17
C LEU A 203 12.54 3.80 -5.70
N GLU A 204 13.48 3.52 -6.59
CA GLU A 204 14.91 3.38 -6.27
C GLU A 204 15.50 4.65 -5.66
N THR A 205 14.97 5.83 -6.03
CA THR A 205 15.36 7.11 -5.46
C THR A 205 14.61 7.41 -4.15
N VAL A 206 13.31 7.07 -4.10
CA VAL A 206 12.43 7.35 -2.94
C VAL A 206 12.74 6.43 -1.75
N ALA A 207 12.93 5.13 -1.97
CA ALA A 207 13.07 4.13 -0.91
C ALA A 207 14.19 4.44 0.12
N PRO A 208 15.42 4.82 -0.26
CA PRO A 208 16.46 5.16 0.73
C PRO A 208 16.11 6.43 1.54
N LEU A 209 15.49 7.42 0.89
CA LEU A 209 15.03 8.65 1.56
C LEU A 209 13.87 8.38 2.51
N TRP A 210 13.00 7.43 2.19
CA TRP A 210 11.84 7.07 3.00
C TRP A 210 12.27 6.62 4.40
N TYR A 211 13.27 5.74 4.50
CA TYR A 211 13.80 5.32 5.80
C TYR A 211 14.40 6.51 6.57
N HIS A 212 15.21 7.34 5.90
CA HIS A 212 15.81 8.52 6.50
C HIS A 212 14.75 9.47 7.10
N PHE A 213 13.77 9.91 6.32
CA PHE A 213 12.74 10.83 6.81
C PHE A 213 11.81 10.18 7.85
N THR A 214 11.61 8.86 7.80
CA THR A 214 10.86 8.15 8.84
C THR A 214 11.54 8.33 10.20
N ARG A 215 12.87 8.12 10.28
CA ARG A 215 13.64 8.34 11.51
C ARG A 215 13.63 9.80 11.95
N GLU A 216 13.82 10.74 11.02
CA GLU A 216 13.83 12.19 11.34
C GLU A 216 12.49 12.67 11.92
N VAL A 217 11.37 12.29 11.30
CA VAL A 217 10.03 12.69 11.77
C VAL A 217 9.69 11.99 13.09
N ARG A 218 10.03 10.70 13.21
CA ARG A 218 9.75 9.90 14.42
C ARG A 218 10.45 10.45 15.66
N ASN A 219 11.66 10.98 15.50
CA ASN A 219 12.47 11.52 16.58
C ASN A 219 12.36 13.03 16.73
N ASP A 220 11.48 13.68 15.97
CA ASP A 220 11.21 15.10 16.13
C ASP A 220 10.37 15.34 17.40
N PRO A 221 10.91 16.05 18.42
CA PRO A 221 10.19 16.30 19.68
C PRO A 221 8.95 17.19 19.50
N GLU A 222 8.78 17.84 18.35
CA GLU A 222 7.63 18.67 18.01
C GLU A 222 6.65 17.98 17.06
N ALA A 223 6.97 16.80 16.52
CA ALA A 223 6.09 16.11 15.56
C ALA A 223 4.71 15.80 16.15
N TRP A 224 4.64 15.45 17.44
CA TRP A 224 3.41 15.08 18.15
C TRP A 224 2.22 16.04 17.96
N LYS A 225 2.48 17.34 17.81
CA LYS A 225 1.45 18.37 17.63
C LYS A 225 1.23 18.77 16.16
N LEU A 226 2.09 18.29 15.25
CA LEU A 226 2.14 18.71 13.85
C LEU A 226 1.68 17.62 12.88
N THR A 227 1.72 16.35 13.27
CA THR A 227 1.43 15.19 12.42
C THR A 227 -0.05 14.94 12.19
N GLY A 228 -0.94 15.39 13.09
CA GLY A 228 -2.40 15.29 12.91
C GLY A 228 -3.05 13.94 13.25
N ASP A 229 -2.27 12.93 13.66
CA ASP A 229 -2.74 11.60 14.07
C ASP A 229 -3.30 11.54 15.50
N GLY A 230 -3.24 12.64 16.26
CA GLY A 230 -3.77 12.73 17.63
C GLY A 230 -3.11 11.79 18.65
N SER A 231 -2.14 10.97 18.22
CA SER A 231 -1.41 10.00 19.04
C SER A 231 -0.37 10.68 19.94
N GLY A 232 -0.01 11.91 19.61
CA GLY A 232 0.76 12.81 20.44
C GLY A 232 -0.09 13.43 21.54
N GLY A 233 -0.40 12.68 22.60
CA GLY A 233 -1.17 13.22 23.74
C GLY A 233 -0.36 14.19 24.61
N SER A 234 0.97 14.18 24.49
CA SER A 234 1.89 14.99 25.30
C SER A 234 3.17 15.36 24.55
N ALA A 235 3.85 16.41 25.03
CA ALA A 235 5.12 16.86 24.49
C ALA A 235 6.18 15.75 24.48
N GLY A 236 6.88 15.59 23.36
CA GLY A 236 7.89 14.55 23.16
C GLY A 236 7.34 13.16 22.79
N SER A 237 6.01 13.00 22.69
CA SER A 237 5.43 11.75 22.17
C SER A 237 5.84 11.52 20.71
N ARG A 238 6.16 10.29 20.34
CA ARG A 238 6.53 9.96 18.96
C ARG A 238 5.28 9.60 18.15
N SER A 239 5.12 10.16 16.94
CA SER A 239 3.95 9.93 16.08
C SER A 239 3.91 8.51 15.51
N TRP A 240 2.72 7.91 15.43
CA TRP A 240 2.53 6.57 14.85
C TRP A 240 2.63 6.57 13.33
N ILE A 241 2.25 7.67 12.67
CA ILE A 241 2.26 7.79 11.21
C ILE A 241 3.58 8.40 10.67
N SER A 242 4.67 8.31 11.45
CA SER A 242 5.98 8.83 11.04
C SER A 242 6.49 8.19 9.75
N GLU A 243 6.21 6.92 9.52
CA GLU A 243 6.54 6.22 8.27
C GLU A 243 5.80 6.80 7.05
N MET A 244 4.55 7.24 7.21
CA MET A 244 3.78 7.86 6.12
C MET A 244 4.36 9.24 5.74
N TYR A 245 4.79 10.02 6.74
CA TYR A 245 5.52 11.26 6.50
C TYR A 245 6.88 11.01 5.87
N GLY A 246 7.57 9.96 6.33
CA GLY A 246 8.82 9.49 5.75
C GLY A 246 8.69 9.28 4.24
N TYR A 247 7.64 8.57 3.80
CA TYR A 247 7.33 8.37 2.38
C TYR A 247 7.12 9.70 1.66
N SER A 248 6.23 10.52 2.21
CA SER A 248 5.76 11.73 1.52
C SER A 248 6.86 12.77 1.37
N PHE A 249 7.74 12.91 2.38
CA PHE A 249 8.93 13.76 2.33
C PHE A 249 10.00 13.18 1.41
N ALA A 250 10.17 11.86 1.38
CA ALA A 250 11.06 11.20 0.44
C ALA A 250 10.66 11.40 -1.01
N ALA A 251 9.37 11.17 -1.33
CA ALA A 251 8.81 11.40 -2.67
C ALA A 251 9.01 12.85 -3.11
N ALA A 252 8.65 13.81 -2.26
CA ALA A 252 8.83 15.24 -2.55
C ALA A 252 10.30 15.63 -2.76
N THR A 253 11.21 15.08 -1.96
CA THR A 253 12.66 15.31 -2.07
C THR A 253 13.24 14.70 -3.35
N ALA A 254 12.71 13.57 -3.79
CA ALA A 254 13.06 12.91 -5.04
C ALA A 254 12.39 13.54 -6.28
N ASP A 255 11.58 14.59 -6.10
CA ASP A 255 10.75 15.21 -7.14
C ASP A 255 9.76 14.23 -7.81
N VAL A 256 9.27 13.27 -7.03
CA VAL A 256 8.23 12.31 -7.41
C VAL A 256 6.89 12.77 -6.82
N TRP A 257 5.94 13.14 -7.68
CA TRP A 257 4.67 13.73 -7.25
C TRP A 257 3.46 12.90 -7.66
N HIS A 258 2.44 12.88 -6.81
CA HIS A 258 1.22 12.13 -7.07
C HIS A 258 0.28 12.90 -7.98
N GLN A 259 0.41 12.66 -9.29
CA GLN A 259 -0.38 13.36 -10.32
C GLN A 259 -1.64 12.61 -10.71
N GLN A 260 -1.69 11.30 -10.44
CA GLN A 260 -2.83 10.45 -10.74
C GLN A 260 -3.52 10.01 -9.46
N VAL A 261 -4.40 10.89 -9.02
CA VAL A 261 -5.06 10.78 -7.74
C VAL A 261 -6.44 10.16 -7.94
N ASP A 262 -6.61 8.91 -7.50
CA ASP A 262 -7.89 8.22 -7.54
C ASP A 262 -8.58 8.29 -6.18
N TYR A 263 -9.55 9.21 -6.04
CA TYR A 263 -10.36 9.42 -4.83
C TYR A 263 -11.31 8.27 -4.50
N THR A 264 -11.39 7.26 -5.36
CA THR A 264 -12.17 6.05 -5.13
C THR A 264 -11.30 4.82 -4.94
N ALA A 265 -9.99 4.87 -5.22
CA ALA A 265 -9.15 3.66 -5.26
C ALA A 265 -9.05 2.94 -3.91
N ASN A 266 -8.97 3.65 -2.78
CA ASN A 266 -8.87 3.07 -1.45
C ASN A 266 -10.04 3.53 -0.56
N LEU A 267 -10.60 2.61 0.21
CA LEU A 267 -11.61 2.90 1.21
C LEU A 267 -11.35 2.07 2.48
N VAL A 268 -11.48 2.71 3.63
CA VAL A 268 -11.62 2.00 4.90
C VAL A 268 -13.07 1.48 5.00
N PRO A 269 -13.30 0.16 5.15
CA PRO A 269 -14.64 -0.39 5.24
C PRO A 269 -15.50 0.30 6.32
N GLY A 270 -16.80 0.45 6.06
CA GLY A 270 -17.72 1.22 6.92
C GLY A 270 -17.78 2.73 6.61
N TYR A 271 -16.77 3.30 5.96
CA TYR A 271 -16.83 4.70 5.49
C TYR A 271 -17.75 4.83 4.27
N GLY A 272 -18.38 6.00 4.12
CA GLY A 272 -19.27 6.29 2.99
C GLY A 272 -18.51 6.29 1.66
N PRO A 273 -18.79 5.36 0.72
CA PRO A 273 -18.12 5.31 -0.57
C PRO A 273 -18.65 6.40 -1.51
N ILE A 274 -17.76 7.07 -2.24
CA ILE A 274 -18.12 7.93 -3.37
C ILE A 274 -18.44 7.09 -4.61
N GLY A 275 -17.78 5.95 -4.73
CA GLY A 275 -17.97 4.91 -5.75
C GLY A 275 -17.28 3.60 -5.34
N PRO A 276 -17.34 2.55 -6.17
CA PRO A 276 -16.77 1.24 -5.83
C PRO A 276 -15.24 1.25 -5.79
N PRO A 277 -14.60 0.93 -4.66
CA PRO A 277 -13.17 1.04 -4.52
C PRO A 277 -12.37 -0.10 -5.15
N LYS A 278 -11.11 0.17 -5.52
CA LYS A 278 -10.17 -0.84 -6.02
C LYS A 278 -9.54 -1.65 -4.88
N VAL A 279 -9.33 -1.04 -3.72
CA VAL A 279 -8.71 -1.61 -2.51
C VAL A 279 -9.56 -1.28 -1.29
N LEU A 280 -9.73 -2.26 -0.40
CA LEU A 280 -10.20 -2.03 0.97
C LEU A 280 -9.04 -2.18 1.93
N HIS A 281 -8.76 -1.12 2.70
CA HIS A 281 -7.76 -1.17 3.76
C HIS A 281 -8.48 -1.34 5.10
N TYR A 282 -8.43 -2.56 5.65
CA TYR A 282 -9.26 -2.93 6.80
C TYR A 282 -8.50 -2.69 8.13
N GLY A 283 -9.10 -1.86 8.97
CA GLY A 283 -8.52 -1.42 10.24
C GLY A 283 -9.26 -1.93 11.46
N ASN A 284 -9.29 -1.09 12.49
CA ASN A 284 -9.99 -1.34 13.76
C ASN A 284 -11.45 -0.88 13.64
N ASP A 285 -12.33 -1.41 14.51
CA ASP A 285 -13.73 -1.00 14.68
C ASP A 285 -14.56 -0.88 13.37
N LEU A 286 -14.48 -1.87 12.47
CA LEU A 286 -15.31 -1.92 11.28
C LEU A 286 -16.73 -2.35 11.66
N GLY A 287 -17.66 -1.40 11.70
CA GLY A 287 -19.06 -1.64 12.03
C GLY A 287 -20.02 -1.32 10.88
N VAL A 288 -21.13 -2.07 10.82
CA VAL A 288 -22.30 -1.66 10.01
C VAL A 288 -23.23 -0.85 10.91
N ASN A 289 -23.05 0.48 10.92
CA ASN A 289 -23.90 1.34 11.75
C ASN A 289 -25.37 1.29 11.33
N ASN A 290 -26.26 1.19 12.33
CA ASN A 290 -27.73 1.24 12.31
C ASN A 290 -28.52 0.01 11.80
N ILE A 291 -27.90 -1.12 11.42
CA ILE A 291 -28.68 -2.27 10.88
C ILE A 291 -28.27 -3.61 11.49
N THR A 292 -26.98 -3.89 11.66
CA THR A 292 -26.49 -5.18 12.16
C THR A 292 -25.35 -4.92 13.13
N TYR A 293 -25.43 -5.42 14.37
CA TYR A 293 -24.38 -5.33 15.41
C TYR A 293 -23.07 -6.09 15.04
N TYR A 294 -22.75 -6.16 13.75
CA TYR A 294 -21.53 -6.74 13.25
C TYR A 294 -20.39 -5.75 13.42
N GLU A 295 -19.33 -6.24 14.05
CA GLU A 295 -18.10 -5.51 14.29
C GLU A 295 -16.93 -6.43 13.95
N PHE A 296 -16.04 -5.96 13.08
CA PHE A 296 -14.76 -6.59 12.82
C PHE A 296 -13.65 -5.68 13.32
N ASP A 297 -12.79 -6.24 14.17
CA ASP A 297 -11.66 -5.52 14.72
C ASP A 297 -10.45 -6.45 14.78
N LYS A 298 -9.45 -6.15 13.95
CA LYS A 298 -8.21 -6.92 13.85
C LYS A 298 -7.36 -6.87 15.13
N VAL A 299 -7.44 -5.80 15.91
CA VAL A 299 -6.72 -5.67 17.18
C VAL A 299 -7.38 -6.55 18.23
N LYS A 300 -8.71 -6.54 18.33
CA LYS A 300 -9.45 -7.44 19.24
C LYS A 300 -9.22 -8.92 18.89
N LEU A 301 -9.09 -9.25 17.60
CA LEU A 301 -8.72 -10.61 17.16
C LEU A 301 -7.31 -10.99 17.66
N LYS A 302 -6.33 -10.09 17.51
CA LYS A 302 -4.96 -10.28 18.01
C LYS A 302 -4.93 -10.45 19.53
N GLU A 303 -5.59 -9.56 20.28
CA GLU A 303 -5.61 -9.56 21.75
C GLU A 303 -6.22 -10.84 22.34
N ARG A 304 -7.21 -11.42 21.66
CA ARG A 304 -7.84 -12.69 22.07
C ARG A 304 -7.06 -13.93 21.64
N GLY A 305 -5.93 -13.77 20.95
CA GLY A 305 -5.11 -14.89 20.46
C GLY A 305 -5.81 -15.75 19.41
N PHE A 306 -6.75 -15.18 18.65
CA PHE A 306 -7.50 -15.92 17.63
C PHE A 306 -6.55 -16.38 16.51
N ASN A 307 -6.50 -17.69 16.24
CA ASN A 307 -5.63 -18.26 15.20
C ASN A 307 -6.46 -18.75 13.99
N PRO A 308 -6.60 -17.97 12.90
CA PRO A 308 -7.32 -18.42 11.70
C PRO A 308 -6.62 -19.54 10.93
N LEU A 309 -5.33 -19.81 11.19
CA LEU A 309 -4.54 -20.80 10.44
C LEU A 309 -4.46 -22.16 11.13
N GLU A 310 -5.05 -22.31 12.32
CA GLU A 310 -5.15 -23.56 13.05
C GLU A 310 -6.07 -24.56 12.34
N CYS A 311 -5.62 -25.81 12.20
CA CYS A 311 -6.46 -26.89 11.67
C CYS A 311 -7.48 -27.36 12.73
N PRO A 312 -8.65 -27.87 12.32
CA PRO A 312 -9.65 -28.39 13.25
C PRO A 312 -9.14 -29.62 14.03
N PRO A 313 -9.72 -29.95 15.21
CA PRO A 313 -10.94 -29.39 15.79
C PRO A 313 -10.75 -28.00 16.42
N TRP A 314 -11.77 -27.15 16.24
CA TRP A 314 -11.80 -25.77 16.74
C TRP A 314 -12.75 -25.66 17.92
N LYS A 315 -12.35 -24.95 18.97
CA LYS A 315 -13.23 -24.66 20.10
C LYS A 315 -14.35 -23.70 19.68
N LYS A 316 -15.53 -23.85 20.28
CA LYS A 316 -16.65 -22.92 20.11
C LYS A 316 -17.01 -22.27 21.45
N GLU A 317 -17.15 -20.95 21.45
CA GLU A 317 -17.66 -20.17 22.58
C GLU A 317 -18.81 -19.30 22.09
N GLU A 318 -19.95 -19.34 22.78
CA GLU A 318 -21.17 -18.61 22.36
C GLU A 318 -21.58 -18.85 20.89
N GLY A 319 -21.32 -20.06 20.39
CA GLY A 319 -21.61 -20.45 19.00
C GLY A 319 -20.62 -19.91 17.95
N LYS A 320 -19.56 -19.21 18.35
CA LYS A 320 -18.50 -18.71 17.48
C LYS A 320 -17.28 -19.61 17.57
N PHE A 321 -16.59 -19.81 16.44
CA PHE A 321 -15.31 -20.51 16.45
C PHE A 321 -14.23 -19.62 17.08
N MET A 322 -13.36 -20.24 17.88
CA MET A 322 -12.22 -19.56 18.51
C MET A 322 -10.92 -19.68 17.71
N SER A 323 -10.94 -20.43 16.61
CA SER A 323 -9.87 -20.52 15.63
C SER A 323 -10.39 -21.02 14.27
N GLY A 324 -9.54 -21.01 13.25
CA GLY A 324 -9.81 -21.54 11.92
C GLY A 324 -10.60 -20.61 10.99
N VAL A 325 -11.79 -20.16 11.40
CA VAL A 325 -12.62 -19.23 10.60
C VAL A 325 -13.16 -18.10 11.48
N LEU A 326 -13.15 -16.88 10.95
CA LEU A 326 -13.67 -15.70 11.62
C LEU A 326 -15.18 -15.84 11.86
N PRO A 327 -15.71 -15.17 12.89
CA PRO A 327 -17.16 -15.06 13.08
C PRO A 327 -17.85 -14.61 11.79
N PHE A 328 -18.88 -15.36 11.39
CA PHE A 328 -19.61 -15.11 10.15
C PHE A 328 -20.27 -13.72 10.20
N PRO A 329 -20.04 -12.85 9.19
CA PRO A 329 -20.80 -11.62 9.07
C PRO A 329 -22.28 -11.90 8.73
N PRO A 330 -23.16 -10.89 8.82
CA PRO A 330 -24.50 -10.95 8.26
C PRO A 330 -24.51 -11.43 6.81
N SER A 331 -25.61 -12.04 6.37
CA SER A 331 -25.73 -12.45 4.97
C SER A 331 -25.71 -11.20 4.07
N PRO A 332 -24.94 -11.19 2.96
CA PRO A 332 -24.98 -10.10 1.98
C PRO A 332 -26.39 -9.81 1.45
N MET A 333 -27.26 -10.81 1.43
CA MET A 333 -28.65 -10.70 0.98
C MET A 333 -29.62 -10.17 2.03
N SER A 334 -29.18 -9.97 3.29
CA SER A 334 -30.02 -9.52 4.40
C SER A 334 -30.15 -8.01 4.52
N PHE A 335 -29.38 -7.24 3.74
CA PHE A 335 -29.42 -5.78 3.82
C PHE A 335 -30.64 -5.19 3.09
N GLU A 336 -31.34 -4.28 3.77
CA GLU A 336 -32.47 -3.53 3.19
C GLU A 336 -32.04 -2.19 2.55
N SER A 337 -30.79 -1.78 2.76
CA SER A 337 -30.23 -0.55 2.20
C SER A 337 -30.13 -0.63 0.66
N LYS A 338 -30.02 0.54 -0.01
CA LYS A 338 -29.98 0.65 -1.47
C LYS A 338 -28.87 1.59 -1.96
N GLY A 339 -28.49 1.47 -3.23
CA GLY A 339 -27.49 2.35 -3.84
C GLY A 339 -26.17 2.43 -3.05
N LEU A 340 -25.67 3.64 -2.81
CA LEU A 340 -24.39 3.84 -2.10
C LEU A 340 -24.42 3.37 -0.63
N ASN A 341 -25.58 3.33 0.01
CA ASN A 341 -25.68 2.79 1.37
C ASN A 341 -25.55 1.26 1.36
N LEU A 342 -26.15 0.58 0.37
CA LEU A 342 -25.93 -0.86 0.18
C LEU A 342 -24.46 -1.15 -0.16
N LEU A 343 -23.85 -0.32 -1.02
CA LEU A 343 -22.42 -0.43 -1.29
C LEU A 343 -21.60 -0.37 -0.01
N ARG A 344 -21.82 0.63 0.84
CA ARG A 344 -21.15 0.78 2.13
C ARG A 344 -21.30 -0.47 2.99
N ASP A 345 -22.53 -0.97 3.14
CA ASP A 345 -22.84 -2.09 4.03
C ASP A 345 -22.20 -3.40 3.53
N LEU A 346 -22.22 -3.65 2.21
CA LEU A 346 -21.54 -4.78 1.60
C LEU A 346 -20.01 -4.68 1.75
N LEU A 347 -19.42 -3.50 1.52
CA LEU A 347 -17.98 -3.27 1.68
C LEU A 347 -17.52 -3.47 3.14
N ALA A 348 -18.38 -3.18 4.12
CA ALA A 348 -18.08 -3.38 5.53
C ALA A 348 -17.93 -4.87 5.93
N ILE A 349 -18.67 -5.78 5.28
CA ILE A 349 -18.59 -7.22 5.55
C ILE A 349 -17.65 -7.98 4.61
N GLU A 350 -17.27 -7.38 3.48
CA GLU A 350 -16.41 -8.01 2.46
C GLU A 350 -15.07 -8.53 3.02
N PRO A 351 -14.32 -7.79 3.87
CA PRO A 351 -13.04 -8.28 4.40
C PRO A 351 -13.17 -9.62 5.12
N ALA A 352 -14.16 -9.79 6.00
CA ALA A 352 -14.33 -11.04 6.72
C ALA A 352 -14.76 -12.21 5.82
N ILE A 353 -15.60 -11.96 4.81
CA ILE A 353 -15.98 -12.99 3.82
C ILE A 353 -14.75 -13.42 3.02
N VAL A 354 -13.95 -12.47 2.52
CA VAL A 354 -12.76 -12.77 1.72
C VAL A 354 -11.66 -13.44 2.54
N LEU A 355 -11.44 -13.01 3.77
CA LEU A 355 -10.49 -13.64 4.70
C LEU A 355 -10.91 -15.07 5.02
N ASN A 356 -12.19 -15.30 5.33
CA ASN A 356 -12.69 -16.65 5.55
C ASN A 356 -12.54 -17.54 4.32
N ALA A 357 -12.78 -17.01 3.11
CA ALA A 357 -12.57 -17.75 1.87
C ALA A 357 -11.09 -18.16 1.71
N ALA A 358 -10.15 -17.24 2.00
CA ALA A 358 -8.72 -17.52 1.98
C ALA A 358 -8.32 -18.59 3.01
N PHE A 359 -8.84 -18.52 4.24
CA PHE A 359 -8.57 -19.53 5.28
C PHE A 359 -9.14 -20.90 4.90
N CYS A 360 -10.36 -20.94 4.38
CA CYS A 360 -10.98 -22.17 3.92
C CYS A 360 -10.24 -22.81 2.74
N GLU A 361 -9.76 -22.03 1.77
CA GLU A 361 -8.91 -22.55 0.68
C GLU A 361 -7.69 -23.29 1.23
N ARG A 362 -7.04 -22.72 2.26
CA ARG A 362 -5.91 -23.36 2.94
C ARG A 362 -6.34 -24.60 3.72
N HIS A 363 -7.38 -24.49 4.55
CA HIS A 363 -7.82 -25.58 5.43
C HIS A 363 -8.23 -26.82 4.64
N LEU A 364 -8.98 -26.64 3.56
CA LEU A 364 -9.40 -27.74 2.69
C LEU A 364 -8.22 -28.44 1.99
N ARG A 365 -7.10 -27.76 1.79
CA ARG A 365 -5.89 -28.32 1.16
C ARG A 365 -4.90 -28.95 2.14
N LYS A 366 -4.74 -28.36 3.32
CA LYS A 366 -3.63 -28.69 4.24
C LYS A 366 -4.07 -29.33 5.56
N CYS A 367 -5.34 -29.25 5.93
CA CYS A 367 -5.82 -29.84 7.17
C CYS A 367 -6.42 -31.24 6.98
N PRO A 368 -6.34 -32.12 7.99
CA PRO A 368 -7.07 -33.38 7.98
C PRO A 368 -8.58 -33.16 7.84
N ALA A 369 -9.27 -34.12 7.22
CA ALA A 369 -10.72 -34.08 7.12
C ALA A 369 -11.35 -34.06 8.52
N HIS A 370 -12.28 -33.12 8.73
CA HIS A 370 -12.98 -32.94 10.00
C HIS A 370 -14.34 -32.28 9.76
N GLU A 371 -15.34 -32.59 10.60
CA GLU A 371 -16.71 -32.06 10.46
C GLU A 371 -16.76 -30.52 10.47
N HIS A 372 -15.89 -29.86 11.22
CA HIS A 372 -15.82 -28.40 11.27
C HIS A 372 -15.47 -27.75 9.92
N LEU A 373 -14.85 -28.48 8.99
CA LEU A 373 -14.59 -27.99 7.64
C LEU A 373 -15.88 -27.78 6.83
N GLN A 374 -17.03 -28.32 7.27
CA GLN A 374 -18.35 -27.97 6.71
C GLN A 374 -18.66 -26.47 6.86
N ALA A 375 -18.02 -25.77 7.81
CA ALA A 375 -18.09 -24.31 7.89
C ALA A 375 -17.66 -23.62 6.57
N CYS A 376 -16.76 -24.24 5.81
CA CYS A 376 -16.31 -23.71 4.53
C CYS A 376 -17.36 -23.76 3.42
N GLU A 377 -18.37 -24.63 3.51
CA GLU A 377 -19.53 -24.59 2.61
C GLU A 377 -20.33 -23.30 2.80
N LYS A 378 -20.52 -22.90 4.06
CA LYS A 378 -21.16 -21.63 4.41
C LYS A 378 -20.33 -20.42 3.97
N VAL A 379 -19.01 -20.49 4.08
CA VAL A 379 -18.11 -19.44 3.59
C VAL A 379 -18.23 -19.27 2.06
N ALA A 380 -18.19 -20.38 1.32
CA ALA A 380 -18.35 -20.37 -0.13
C ALA A 380 -19.73 -19.81 -0.54
N GLU A 381 -20.78 -20.12 0.22
CA GLU A 381 -22.11 -19.54 0.00
C GLU A 381 -22.14 -18.03 0.28
N GLN A 382 -21.51 -17.54 1.36
CA GLN A 382 -21.41 -16.09 1.61
C GLN A 382 -20.66 -15.35 0.50
N GLU A 383 -19.61 -15.96 -0.06
CA GLU A 383 -18.86 -15.38 -1.16
C GLU A 383 -19.71 -15.26 -2.44
N LYS A 384 -20.52 -16.29 -2.75
CA LYS A 384 -21.48 -16.26 -3.87
C LYS A 384 -22.58 -15.22 -3.65
N GLN A 385 -23.13 -15.14 -2.44
CA GLN A 385 -24.13 -14.15 -2.07
C GLN A 385 -23.58 -12.73 -2.18
N LEU A 386 -22.32 -12.51 -1.78
CA LEU A 386 -21.67 -11.21 -1.89
C LEU A 386 -21.53 -10.78 -3.35
N ASP A 387 -21.10 -11.69 -4.23
CA ASP A 387 -21.00 -11.40 -5.67
C ASP A 387 -22.38 -11.15 -6.28
N ALA A 388 -23.40 -11.93 -5.93
CA ALA A 388 -24.77 -11.72 -6.39
C ALA A 388 -25.36 -10.38 -5.90
N ALA A 389 -25.06 -9.98 -4.66
CA ALA A 389 -25.48 -8.69 -4.11
C ALA A 389 -24.82 -7.52 -4.87
N TYR A 390 -23.52 -7.64 -5.21
CA TYR A 390 -22.85 -6.64 -6.03
C TYR A 390 -23.41 -6.56 -7.45
N ASP A 391 -23.80 -7.69 -8.05
CA ASP A 391 -24.43 -7.71 -9.37
C ASP A 391 -25.76 -6.98 -9.41
N GLY A 392 -26.60 -7.22 -8.40
CA GLY A 392 -27.84 -6.47 -8.23
C GLY A 392 -27.59 -4.97 -8.09
N LEU A 393 -26.58 -4.60 -7.31
CA LEU A 393 -26.20 -3.21 -7.04
C LEU A 393 -25.63 -2.49 -8.27
N GLU A 394 -24.88 -3.15 -9.16
CA GLU A 394 -24.36 -2.53 -10.39
C GLU A 394 -25.48 -1.90 -11.22
N GLY A 395 -26.59 -2.62 -11.38
CA GLY A 395 -27.76 -2.14 -12.09
C GLY A 395 -28.41 -0.93 -11.42
N GLU A 396 -28.40 -0.86 -10.08
CA GLU A 396 -28.90 0.30 -9.34
C GLU A 396 -27.97 1.51 -9.50
N LEU A 397 -26.66 1.33 -9.35
CA LEU A 397 -25.69 2.42 -9.43
C LEU A 397 -25.62 3.03 -10.84
N ARG A 398 -25.70 2.21 -11.90
CA ARG A 398 -25.77 2.70 -13.29
C ARG A 398 -27.01 3.56 -13.58
N LYS A 399 -28.09 3.40 -12.81
CA LYS A 399 -29.32 4.21 -12.94
C LYS A 399 -29.26 5.54 -12.17
N VAL A 400 -28.25 5.76 -11.32
CA VAL A 400 -28.09 7.02 -10.60
C VAL A 400 -27.88 8.14 -11.64
N PRO A 401 -28.75 9.17 -11.68
CA PRO A 401 -28.65 10.22 -12.67
C PRO A 401 -27.32 10.96 -12.60
N CYS A 402 -26.64 11.07 -13.75
CA CYS A 402 -25.45 11.91 -13.90
C CYS A 402 -25.88 13.40 -13.96
N LYS A 403 -26.02 14.02 -12.78
CA LYS A 403 -26.40 15.43 -12.67
C LYS A 403 -25.71 16.12 -11.50
N ASN A 404 -25.80 17.45 -11.52
CA ASN A 404 -25.50 18.30 -10.39
C ASN A 404 -26.74 18.42 -9.51
N TRP A 405 -26.57 18.23 -8.21
CA TRP A 405 -27.65 18.35 -7.23
C TRP A 405 -27.77 19.76 -6.65
N HIS A 406 -26.76 20.59 -6.87
CA HIS A 406 -26.75 22.01 -6.51
C HIS A 406 -26.63 22.87 -7.77
N LYS A 407 -27.26 24.05 -7.75
CA LYS A 407 -27.23 24.99 -8.87
C LYS A 407 -25.85 25.64 -9.03
N GLU A 408 -25.10 25.73 -7.94
CA GLU A 408 -23.76 26.33 -7.86
C GLU A 408 -22.65 25.38 -8.34
N CYS A 409 -22.95 24.12 -8.65
CA CYS A 409 -21.94 23.12 -8.99
C CYS A 409 -21.02 23.56 -10.14
N ASP A 410 -21.57 24.21 -11.17
CA ASP A 410 -20.77 24.68 -12.31
C ASP A 410 -19.81 25.81 -11.92
N ASP A 411 -20.18 26.65 -10.95
CA ASP A 411 -19.33 27.73 -10.46
C ASP A 411 -18.26 27.18 -9.49
N TRP A 412 -18.66 26.32 -8.55
CA TRP A 412 -17.71 25.60 -7.68
C TRP A 412 -16.70 24.77 -8.49
N GLY A 413 -17.14 24.17 -9.60
CA GLY A 413 -16.26 23.46 -10.52
C GLY A 413 -15.18 24.36 -11.13
N LYS A 414 -15.55 25.57 -11.57
CA LYS A 414 -14.59 26.57 -12.10
C LYS A 414 -13.65 27.06 -11.00
N GLU A 415 -14.10 27.09 -9.75
CA GLU A 415 -13.31 27.46 -8.58
C GLU A 415 -12.48 26.29 -8.01
N ASN A 416 -12.30 25.21 -8.77
CA ASN A 416 -11.47 24.05 -8.41
C ASN A 416 -11.95 23.24 -7.18
N TYR A 417 -13.22 23.37 -6.78
CA TYR A 417 -13.76 22.63 -5.63
C TYR A 417 -13.76 21.11 -5.85
N CYS A 418 -13.76 20.64 -7.10
CA CYS A 418 -13.64 19.21 -7.39
C CYS A 418 -12.35 18.58 -6.84
N ASN A 419 -11.29 19.38 -6.66
CA ASN A 419 -10.01 18.95 -6.10
C ASN A 419 -9.81 19.43 -4.65
N SER A 420 -10.26 20.64 -4.30
CA SER A 420 -10.10 21.18 -2.94
C SER A 420 -11.14 20.66 -1.94
N ASN A 421 -12.31 20.20 -2.43
CA ASN A 421 -13.37 19.58 -1.64
C ASN A 421 -13.99 18.37 -2.37
N PRO A 422 -13.18 17.34 -2.67
CA PRO A 422 -13.59 16.24 -3.54
C PRO A 422 -14.73 15.41 -2.95
N ARG A 423 -14.76 15.21 -1.62
CA ARG A 423 -15.82 14.44 -0.95
C ARG A 423 -17.21 15.01 -1.18
N PHE A 424 -17.38 16.31 -0.92
CA PHE A 424 -18.65 16.97 -1.16
C PHE A 424 -18.96 17.03 -2.66
N MET A 425 -17.99 17.50 -3.45
CA MET A 425 -18.21 17.76 -4.87
C MET A 425 -18.47 16.51 -5.69
N TRP A 426 -17.81 15.40 -5.40
CA TRP A 426 -18.03 14.15 -6.14
C TRP A 426 -19.34 13.47 -5.76
N TYR A 427 -19.94 13.83 -4.63
CA TYR A 427 -21.29 13.39 -4.26
C TYR A 427 -22.35 14.34 -4.84
N ALA A 428 -22.19 15.64 -4.62
CA ALA A 428 -23.16 16.69 -4.91
C ALA A 428 -23.14 17.20 -6.36
N CYS A 429 -21.97 17.16 -7.02
CA CYS A 429 -21.70 17.80 -8.30
C CYS A 429 -21.05 16.81 -9.30
N ARG A 430 -21.60 15.60 -9.37
CA ARG A 430 -21.04 14.48 -10.16
C ARG A 430 -20.78 14.81 -11.61
N LYS A 431 -21.69 15.57 -12.24
CA LYS A 431 -21.55 15.95 -13.64
C LYS A 431 -20.40 16.93 -13.81
N THR A 432 -20.33 17.99 -13.00
CA THR A 432 -19.25 18.97 -13.09
C THR A 432 -17.88 18.35 -12.81
N CYS A 433 -17.77 17.47 -11.82
CA CYS A 433 -16.50 16.83 -11.46
C CYS A 433 -16.20 15.55 -12.26
N SER A 434 -16.99 15.24 -13.30
CA SER A 434 -16.83 14.02 -14.11
C SER A 434 -16.79 12.72 -13.29
N SER A 435 -17.46 12.69 -12.12
CA SER A 435 -17.52 11.54 -11.19
C SER A 435 -18.82 10.74 -11.32
N CYS A 436 -19.48 10.85 -12.48
CA CYS A 436 -20.65 10.05 -12.81
C CYS A 436 -20.29 8.57 -12.99
N PHE A 437 -21.20 7.69 -12.58
CA PHE A 437 -21.04 6.27 -12.86
C PHE A 437 -21.09 6.02 -14.37
N ARG A 438 -20.11 5.27 -14.85
CA ARG A 438 -20.02 4.92 -16.25
C ARG A 438 -20.99 3.78 -16.59
N PRO A 439 -21.44 3.65 -17.85
CA PRO A 439 -22.29 2.54 -18.27
C PRO A 439 -21.63 1.16 -18.08
N ASP A 440 -20.30 1.11 -18.16
CA ASP A 440 -19.47 -0.07 -17.95
C ASP A 440 -19.05 -0.26 -16.47
N LEU A 441 -19.66 0.47 -15.53
CA LEU A 441 -19.34 0.37 -14.10
C LEU A 441 -19.43 -1.08 -13.62
N GLN A 442 -18.31 -1.62 -13.18
CA GLN A 442 -18.27 -2.85 -12.39
C GLN A 442 -18.05 -2.48 -10.93
N VAL A 443 -18.83 -3.04 -10.01
CA VAL A 443 -18.67 -2.77 -8.57
C VAL A 443 -17.51 -3.57 -8.00
N ARG A 444 -17.32 -4.79 -8.51
CA ARG A 444 -16.23 -5.69 -8.17
C ARG A 444 -15.71 -6.32 -9.45
N TRP A 445 -14.39 -6.41 -9.59
CA TRP A 445 -13.82 -7.08 -10.75
C TRP A 445 -13.99 -8.58 -10.59
N ARG A 446 -14.58 -9.21 -11.61
CA ARG A 446 -14.55 -10.65 -11.78
C ARG A 446 -13.78 -10.88 -13.05
N GLY A 447 -12.57 -11.46 -12.94
CA GLY A 447 -11.62 -11.70 -14.02
C GLY A 447 -12.25 -11.73 -15.41
N GLY A 448 -12.32 -10.56 -16.05
CA GLY A 448 -13.07 -10.31 -17.28
C GLY A 448 -12.22 -9.61 -18.34
N LEU A 449 -10.92 -9.92 -18.37
CA LEU A 449 -10.08 -9.66 -19.54
C LEU A 449 -10.30 -10.82 -20.51
N ASN A 450 -10.55 -10.55 -21.79
CA ASN A 450 -10.79 -11.56 -22.84
C ASN A 450 -10.02 -12.87 -22.60
N ALA A 451 -10.67 -14.02 -22.82
CA ALA A 451 -10.09 -15.36 -22.61
C ALA A 451 -8.67 -15.53 -23.22
N SER A 452 -8.32 -14.75 -24.25
CA SER A 452 -6.97 -14.67 -24.84
C SER A 452 -5.90 -14.02 -23.94
N ARG A 453 -6.22 -12.95 -23.20
CA ARG A 453 -5.31 -12.35 -22.19
C ARG A 453 -5.22 -13.21 -20.94
N LEU A 454 -6.31 -13.90 -20.61
CA LEU A 454 -6.40 -14.84 -19.50
C LEU A 454 -5.56 -16.11 -19.76
N ALA A 455 -5.36 -16.54 -21.01
CA ALA A 455 -4.45 -17.64 -21.34
C ALA A 455 -2.97 -17.28 -21.03
N GLY A 456 -2.53 -16.07 -21.39
CA GLY A 456 -1.17 -15.59 -21.09
C GLY A 456 -0.95 -15.25 -19.61
N ALA A 457 -1.97 -14.75 -18.91
CA ALA A 457 -1.90 -14.50 -17.47
C ALA A 457 -2.02 -15.80 -16.64
N ARG A 458 -2.88 -16.75 -17.04
CA ARG A 458 -2.98 -18.08 -16.40
C ARG A 458 -1.77 -18.95 -16.65
N ALA A 459 -1.11 -18.89 -17.81
CA ALA A 459 0.14 -19.63 -18.01
C ALA A 459 1.24 -19.17 -17.03
N ARG A 460 1.36 -17.85 -16.82
CA ARG A 460 2.29 -17.26 -15.84
C ARG A 460 1.88 -17.50 -14.40
N SER A 461 0.59 -17.44 -14.08
CA SER A 461 0.09 -17.79 -12.74
C SER A 461 0.19 -19.29 -12.46
N ARG A 462 0.11 -20.16 -13.47
CA ARG A 462 0.27 -21.60 -13.35
C ARG A 462 1.73 -22.01 -13.19
N CYS A 463 2.69 -21.34 -13.82
CA CYS A 463 4.12 -21.49 -13.49
C CYS A 463 4.40 -21.02 -12.04
N HIS A 464 3.74 -19.95 -11.58
CA HIS A 464 3.81 -19.55 -10.17
C HIS A 464 3.13 -20.57 -9.23
N GLU A 465 1.95 -21.09 -9.56
CA GLU A 465 1.26 -22.13 -8.77
C GLU A 465 2.03 -23.45 -8.77
N LEU A 466 2.63 -23.89 -9.88
CA LEU A 466 3.45 -25.10 -9.96
C LEU A 466 4.74 -24.95 -9.15
N ARG A 467 5.42 -23.79 -9.25
CA ARG A 467 6.58 -23.49 -8.38
C ARG A 467 6.18 -23.44 -6.91
N MET A 468 5.01 -22.88 -6.60
CA MET A 468 4.47 -22.88 -5.23
C MET A 468 4.03 -24.27 -4.78
N GLU A 469 3.47 -25.12 -5.64
CA GLU A 469 3.10 -26.51 -5.33
C GLU A 469 4.33 -27.38 -5.10
N GLU A 470 5.41 -27.21 -5.87
CA GLU A 470 6.73 -27.84 -5.60
C GLU A 470 7.33 -27.34 -4.28
N LEU A 471 7.32 -26.03 -4.03
CA LEU A 471 7.77 -25.45 -2.76
C LEU A 471 6.92 -25.91 -1.56
N LEU A 472 5.64 -26.21 -1.77
CA LEU A 472 4.69 -26.65 -0.73
C LEU A 472 4.60 -28.17 -0.58
N ALA A 473 5.23 -28.94 -1.48
CA ALA A 473 5.29 -30.40 -1.46
C ALA A 473 6.64 -30.96 -0.98
N GLY A 474 7.70 -30.12 -0.92
CA GLY A 474 9.02 -30.53 -0.42
C GLY A 474 9.17 -30.36 1.10
N ASP A 475 9.33 -31.47 1.82
CA ASP A 475 9.99 -31.49 3.14
C ASP A 475 11.47 -31.10 2.94
N TYR A 476 11.77 -29.81 2.97
CA TYR A 476 13.15 -29.34 2.93
C TYR A 476 13.80 -29.53 4.31
N HIS A 477 14.37 -30.71 4.52
CA HIS A 477 15.56 -30.84 5.35
C HIS A 477 16.71 -30.10 4.64
N LEU A 478 17.23 -29.06 5.30
CA LEU A 478 18.36 -28.25 4.83
C LEU A 478 19.66 -29.08 4.86
N ASP A 479 19.93 -29.82 3.80
CA ASP A 479 21.29 -30.27 3.44
C ASP A 479 21.65 -29.69 2.06
N TYR A 480 22.28 -28.51 2.09
CA TYR A 480 22.77 -27.81 0.89
C TYR A 480 24.12 -28.40 0.45
N ASN A 481 24.12 -29.17 -0.65
CA ASN A 481 25.33 -29.68 -1.29
C ASN A 481 25.64 -28.86 -2.57
N PRO A 482 26.74 -28.08 -2.61
CA PRO A 482 27.00 -27.11 -3.69
C PRO A 482 27.66 -27.69 -4.97
N GLU A 483 27.79 -29.01 -5.12
CA GLU A 483 28.55 -29.61 -6.25
C GLU A 483 27.74 -30.53 -7.17
N GLY A 484 26.41 -30.42 -7.22
CA GLY A 484 25.58 -31.29 -8.07
C GLY A 484 24.36 -30.59 -8.67
N LEU A 485 24.56 -29.73 -9.67
CA LEU A 485 23.49 -29.32 -10.58
C LEU A 485 23.91 -29.66 -12.00
N GLY A 486 23.53 -30.86 -12.44
CA GLY A 486 23.31 -31.12 -13.85
C GLY A 486 22.10 -30.31 -14.31
N GLU A 487 22.10 -29.92 -15.58
CA GLU A 487 21.03 -29.16 -16.25
C GLU A 487 19.66 -29.80 -15.97
N ALA A 488 18.92 -29.24 -15.02
CA ALA A 488 17.51 -29.54 -14.84
C ALA A 488 16.75 -28.62 -15.81
N GLU A 489 16.00 -29.20 -16.75
CA GLU A 489 15.12 -28.47 -17.67
C GLU A 489 14.13 -27.61 -16.85
N ASP A 490 13.99 -26.31 -17.17
CA ASP A 490 13.05 -25.41 -16.48
C ASP A 490 11.63 -25.80 -16.90
N PRO A 491 10.78 -26.32 -15.99
CA PRO A 491 9.41 -26.72 -16.32
C PRO A 491 8.53 -25.54 -16.78
N CYS A 492 9.01 -24.29 -16.66
CA CYS A 492 8.33 -23.10 -17.16
C CYS A 492 8.63 -22.77 -18.63
N GLU A 493 9.65 -23.37 -19.26
CA GLU A 493 10.02 -23.07 -20.65
C GLU A 493 8.94 -23.54 -21.64
N GLU A 494 8.42 -24.76 -21.44
CA GLU A 494 7.36 -25.33 -22.28
C GLU A 494 6.02 -24.58 -22.12
N ALA A 495 5.70 -24.13 -20.90
CA ALA A 495 4.49 -23.36 -20.62
C ALA A 495 4.53 -21.95 -21.23
N GLU A 496 5.70 -21.30 -21.23
CA GLU A 496 5.91 -20.02 -21.91
C GLU A 496 5.87 -20.15 -23.44
N GLU A 497 6.41 -21.23 -23.99
CA GLU A 497 6.38 -21.51 -25.43
C GLU A 497 4.95 -21.78 -25.92
N GLN A 498 4.18 -22.58 -25.19
CA GLN A 498 2.76 -22.83 -25.48
C GLN A 498 1.92 -21.53 -25.39
N ALA A 499 2.24 -20.63 -24.44
CA ALA A 499 1.58 -19.34 -24.33
C ALA A 499 1.92 -18.39 -25.50
N ARG A 500 3.18 -18.38 -25.96
CA ARG A 500 3.61 -17.64 -27.15
C ARG A 500 2.94 -18.17 -28.42
N ALA A 501 2.84 -19.49 -28.55
CA ALA A 501 2.16 -20.15 -29.67
C ALA A 501 0.65 -19.85 -29.71
N ALA A 502 -0.02 -19.89 -28.55
CA ALA A 502 -1.44 -19.55 -28.43
C ALA A 502 -1.73 -18.06 -28.73
N ALA A 503 -0.86 -17.15 -28.30
CA ALA A 503 -0.95 -15.73 -28.63
C ALA A 503 -0.76 -15.47 -30.14
N ALA A 504 0.19 -16.18 -30.76
CA ALA A 504 0.42 -16.10 -32.21
C ALA A 504 -0.75 -16.67 -33.03
N ALA A 505 -1.41 -17.73 -32.56
CA ALA A 505 -2.60 -18.29 -33.20
C ALA A 505 -3.80 -17.32 -33.12
N ALA A 506 -4.04 -16.73 -31.95
CA ALA A 506 -5.14 -15.76 -31.77
C ALA A 506 -4.94 -14.47 -32.59
N ALA A 507 -3.70 -14.06 -32.84
CA ALA A 507 -3.40 -12.92 -33.70
C ALA A 507 -3.72 -13.18 -35.20
N ARG A 508 -3.70 -14.45 -35.64
CA ARG A 508 -4.04 -14.85 -37.02
C ARG A 508 -5.55 -14.87 -37.27
N ASP A 509 -6.36 -15.23 -36.27
CA ASP A 509 -7.83 -15.20 -36.39
C ASP A 509 -8.41 -13.78 -36.49
N VAL A 510 -7.71 -12.76 -35.96
CA VAL A 510 -8.13 -11.35 -36.07
C VAL A 510 -7.83 -10.77 -37.46
N THR A 511 -6.77 -11.24 -38.13
CA THR A 511 -6.43 -10.79 -39.50
C THR A 511 -7.36 -11.34 -40.57
N ASP A 512 -7.99 -12.50 -40.35
CA ASP A 512 -8.96 -13.08 -41.30
C ASP A 512 -10.38 -12.50 -41.17
N ALA A 513 -10.70 -11.80 -40.07
CA ALA A 513 -12.02 -11.21 -39.82
C ALA A 513 -12.11 -9.69 -40.05
N GLY A 514 -10.99 -9.00 -40.34
CA GLY A 514 -10.90 -7.53 -40.30
C GLY A 514 -10.63 -6.82 -41.65
N GLY A 515 -10.75 -7.52 -42.78
CA GLY A 515 -10.44 -7.00 -44.11
C GLY A 515 -11.52 -6.12 -44.75
N ALA A 516 -12.16 -5.18 -44.05
CA ALA A 516 -12.94 -4.09 -44.65
C ALA A 516 -13.49 -3.12 -43.59
N ALA A 517 -12.76 -2.05 -43.27
CA ALA A 517 -13.27 -0.71 -42.90
C ALA A 517 -12.26 0.07 -42.04
N ALA A 518 -11.23 0.66 -42.66
CA ALA A 518 -10.44 1.71 -42.02
C ALA A 518 -9.81 2.61 -43.08
N ALA A 519 -10.63 3.40 -43.77
CA ALA A 519 -10.15 4.57 -44.50
C ALA A 519 -11.23 5.65 -44.43
N ARG A 520 -10.96 6.68 -43.62
CA ARG A 520 -11.50 8.05 -43.61
C ARG A 520 -11.79 8.48 -42.17
N THR A 521 -10.86 9.24 -41.60
CA THR A 521 -11.03 10.62 -41.09
C THR A 521 -9.85 10.95 -40.17
N ALA A 522 -8.80 11.55 -40.73
CA ALA A 522 -7.78 12.27 -39.96
C ALA A 522 -7.96 13.75 -40.27
N GLY A 523 -8.59 14.49 -39.35
CA GLY A 523 -8.66 15.94 -39.35
C GLY A 523 -7.64 16.51 -38.38
N ALA A 524 -6.74 17.34 -38.87
CA ALA A 524 -5.66 17.98 -38.12
C ALA A 524 -6.13 19.16 -37.27
N VAL A 525 -5.52 19.34 -36.09
CA VAL A 525 -5.52 20.60 -35.32
C VAL A 525 -4.08 20.91 -34.88
N PRO A 526 -3.57 22.15 -35.05
CA PRO A 526 -2.17 22.51 -34.80
C PRO A 526 -1.92 23.18 -33.44
N GLY A 527 -0.68 23.05 -32.94
CA GLY A 527 -0.04 24.05 -32.07
C GLY A 527 0.26 23.61 -30.62
N ALA A 528 1.41 22.97 -30.40
CA ALA A 528 2.02 22.84 -29.07
C ALA A 528 3.35 23.62 -29.04
N GLY A 529 3.39 24.66 -28.22
CA GLY A 529 4.59 25.46 -27.94
C GLY A 529 5.62 24.65 -27.16
N LYS A 530 6.90 24.82 -27.52
CA LYS A 530 8.05 24.20 -26.86
C LYS A 530 8.23 24.76 -25.44
N GLY A 531 8.03 23.93 -24.42
CA GLY A 531 8.48 24.20 -23.06
C GLY A 531 9.89 23.65 -22.86
N GLU A 532 10.82 24.51 -22.42
CA GLU A 532 12.19 24.18 -22.09
C GLU A 532 12.27 23.20 -20.91
N VAL A 533 13.07 22.15 -21.08
CA VAL A 533 13.48 21.22 -20.02
C VAL A 533 14.52 21.95 -19.15
N GLN A 534 14.16 22.29 -17.91
CA GLN A 534 15.11 22.82 -16.93
C GLN A 534 16.14 21.72 -16.58
N LYS A 535 17.41 22.00 -16.87
CA LYS A 535 18.53 21.12 -16.50
C LYS A 535 18.75 21.15 -14.98
N ARG A 536 18.93 19.94 -14.43
CA ARG A 536 19.35 19.64 -13.06
C ARG A 536 20.66 20.40 -12.73
N PRO A 537 20.81 21.06 -11.57
CA PRO A 537 22.09 21.66 -11.17
C PRO A 537 23.15 20.56 -10.96
N GLU A 538 24.28 20.65 -11.65
CA GLU A 538 25.35 19.62 -11.66
C GLU A 538 26.25 19.61 -10.41
N ASN A 539 25.96 20.39 -9.36
CA ASN A 539 26.80 20.46 -8.17
C ASN A 539 25.99 20.25 -6.89
N TRP A 540 25.58 19.00 -6.64
CA TRP A 540 25.16 18.55 -5.31
C TRP A 540 25.63 17.12 -5.08
N VAL A 541 26.55 16.95 -4.13
CA VAL A 541 26.96 15.65 -3.61
C VAL A 541 25.91 15.23 -2.59
N LEU A 542 25.13 14.21 -2.93
CA LEU A 542 24.22 13.53 -2.01
C LEU A 542 25.04 12.89 -0.86
N PRO A 543 24.53 12.85 0.38
CA PRO A 543 25.09 11.98 1.42
C PRO A 543 24.68 10.52 1.13
N HIS A 544 25.09 9.98 -0.02
CA HIS A 544 24.64 8.67 -0.51
C HIS A 544 25.60 7.53 -0.14
N GLU A 545 26.63 7.78 0.67
CA GLU A 545 27.67 6.79 0.98
C GLU A 545 27.85 6.45 2.46
N SER A 546 27.13 7.06 3.41
CA SER A 546 27.44 6.85 4.84
C SER A 546 26.37 6.12 5.67
N LEU A 547 25.11 6.00 5.24
CA LEU A 547 24.03 5.49 6.13
C LEU A 547 23.49 4.09 5.79
N VAL A 548 23.90 3.51 4.67
CA VAL A 548 23.55 2.12 4.27
C VAL A 548 24.78 1.18 4.22
N PRO A 549 26.03 1.65 3.97
CA PRO A 549 27.16 0.73 3.92
C PRO A 549 27.59 0.14 5.27
N GLU A 550 27.51 0.86 6.40
CA GLU A 550 28.05 0.32 7.67
C GLU A 550 27.30 -0.91 8.18
N LEU A 551 25.97 -0.94 8.06
CA LEU A 551 25.15 -2.12 8.38
C LEU A 551 25.31 -3.25 7.35
N VAL A 552 25.50 -2.93 6.06
CA VAL A 552 25.74 -3.94 5.00
C VAL A 552 27.16 -4.52 5.06
N ILE A 553 28.13 -3.76 5.58
CA ILE A 553 29.52 -4.20 5.80
C ILE A 553 29.60 -5.07 7.05
N GLN A 554 28.92 -4.71 8.15
CA GLN A 554 28.86 -5.54 9.36
C GLN A 554 28.20 -6.92 9.10
N MET A 555 27.21 -7.00 8.19
CA MET A 555 26.61 -8.27 7.79
C MET A 555 27.52 -9.16 6.91
N LYS A 556 28.51 -8.60 6.21
CA LYS A 556 29.51 -9.40 5.48
C LYS A 556 30.50 -10.09 6.43
N GLU A 557 30.66 -9.57 7.65
CA GLU A 557 31.64 -10.07 8.63
C GLU A 557 31.05 -11.07 9.63
N SER A 558 29.71 -11.17 9.72
CA SER A 558 29.01 -12.04 10.69
C SER A 558 28.42 -13.35 10.13
N LEU A 559 28.55 -13.62 8.82
CA LEU A 559 28.24 -14.93 8.25
C LEU A 559 29.30 -15.98 8.66
N PRO A 560 28.93 -17.22 9.04
CA PRO A 560 29.90 -18.20 9.48
C PRO A 560 30.88 -18.56 8.37
N LEU A 561 32.17 -18.40 8.71
CA LEU A 561 33.34 -18.94 8.01
C LEU A 561 33.13 -20.41 7.66
N SER A 562 32.78 -20.69 6.40
CA SER A 562 33.25 -21.90 5.74
C SER A 562 34.27 -21.51 4.69
N ARG A 563 35.45 -22.13 4.80
CA ARG A 563 36.64 -22.06 3.93
C ARG A 563 37.61 -20.90 4.19
N ARG A 564 38.56 -21.16 5.12
CA ARG A 564 39.97 -20.80 4.92
C ARG A 564 40.79 -22.07 4.80
N LEU A 565 41.42 -22.30 3.64
CA LEU A 565 42.83 -22.74 3.54
C LEU A 565 43.26 -22.82 2.08
N ARG A 566 44.03 -21.84 1.62
CA ARG A 566 45.45 -22.09 1.34
C ARG A 566 46.27 -20.80 1.29
N VAL A 567 47.34 -20.90 2.08
CA VAL A 567 48.51 -20.05 2.30
C VAL A 567 49.19 -19.62 0.99
N ASN A 568 49.61 -18.34 0.91
CA ASN A 568 51.01 -18.03 0.58
C ASN A 568 51.46 -16.69 1.16
N VAL A 569 52.69 -16.74 1.69
CA VAL A 569 53.37 -15.74 2.52
C VAL A 569 54.28 -14.87 1.66
N ALA A 570 54.18 -13.55 1.83
CA ALA A 570 55.23 -12.52 1.76
C ALA A 570 54.48 -11.17 1.86
N GLY A 571 54.76 -10.20 2.71
CA GLY A 571 55.91 -9.82 3.52
C GLY A 571 55.88 -8.28 3.60
N VAL A 572 56.45 -7.72 4.67
CA VAL A 572 56.76 -6.29 4.92
C VAL A 572 55.77 -5.50 5.81
N SER A 573 56.18 -5.37 7.10
CA SER A 573 56.34 -4.17 7.96
C SER A 573 55.56 -2.88 7.65
N ALA A 574 55.21 -1.99 8.59
CA ALA A 574 55.29 -1.87 10.04
C ALA A 574 54.73 -0.46 10.41
N ALA A 575 54.32 -0.29 11.68
CA ALA A 575 54.54 0.88 12.56
C ALA A 575 53.28 1.45 13.23
N ALA A 576 53.33 1.36 14.56
CA ALA A 576 52.44 1.97 15.55
C ALA A 576 52.72 3.47 15.73
N HIS A 577 51.80 4.21 16.37
CA HIS A 577 52.02 5.23 17.44
C HIS A 577 50.62 5.76 17.85
N ALA A 578 50.09 5.46 19.04
CA ALA A 578 50.36 6.07 20.35
C ALA A 578 49.63 7.42 20.60
N LEU A 579 48.64 7.38 21.51
CA LEU A 579 48.06 8.50 22.26
C LEU A 579 49.12 9.21 23.14
N PRO A 580 48.85 10.41 23.68
CA PRO A 580 48.37 10.46 25.08
C PRO A 580 47.38 11.59 25.45
N ARG A 581 46.82 11.41 26.66
CA ARG A 581 45.82 12.19 27.42
C ARG A 581 46.37 13.44 28.14
N GLY A 582 45.44 14.29 28.58
CA GLY A 582 45.46 15.07 29.84
C GLY A 582 45.07 16.54 29.65
N ALA A 583 44.47 17.30 30.58
CA ALA A 583 43.72 17.11 31.83
C ALA A 583 43.33 18.53 32.35
N ALA A 584 42.17 18.66 33.00
CA ALA A 584 41.86 19.50 34.18
C ALA A 584 41.70 21.06 34.13
N ARG A 585 40.49 21.49 34.56
CA ARG A 585 40.13 22.31 35.77
C ARG A 585 39.70 23.80 35.71
N SER A 586 38.53 24.01 36.37
CA SER A 586 38.11 25.03 37.37
C SER A 586 37.73 26.47 36.92
N SER A 587 36.47 26.89 37.10
CA SER A 587 35.85 27.67 38.22
C SER A 587 35.70 29.17 37.84
N SER A 588 34.69 29.99 38.16
CA SER A 588 33.80 30.10 39.34
C SER A 588 32.71 31.18 39.16
N SER A 589 31.56 30.96 39.82
CA SER A 589 30.74 31.87 40.67
C SER A 589 29.89 33.08 40.18
N VAL A 590 28.69 33.13 40.79
CA VAL A 590 27.51 34.03 40.76
C VAL A 590 27.70 35.35 41.55
N PRO A 591 26.79 36.38 41.54
CA PRO A 591 25.60 36.38 42.43
C PRO A 591 24.29 37.02 41.87
N ALA A 592 23.18 36.72 42.55
CA ALA A 592 21.78 37.10 42.31
C ALA A 592 21.40 38.53 42.78
N PHE A 593 20.24 39.07 42.36
CA PHE A 593 19.33 39.89 43.20
C PHE A 593 17.91 40.11 42.58
N VAL A 594 16.89 40.09 43.45
CA VAL A 594 15.47 40.53 43.39
C VAL A 594 14.40 39.61 42.76
N ALA A 595 13.62 39.00 43.65
CA ALA A 595 12.20 38.67 43.47
C ALA A 595 11.36 39.63 44.34
N PHE A 596 10.21 40.11 43.86
CA PHE A 596 8.92 40.23 44.57
C PHE A 596 7.91 41.03 43.71
N LEU A 597 6.64 40.58 43.74
CA LEU A 597 5.41 41.16 43.16
C LEU A 597 5.04 40.74 41.72
N ASP A 598 4.30 39.63 41.60
CA ASP A 598 3.05 39.59 40.81
C ASP A 598 2.31 38.25 40.99
N TRP A 599 1.46 38.17 42.03
CA TRP A 599 0.65 36.98 42.32
C TRP A 599 -0.81 37.30 42.69
N PHE A 600 -1.32 38.47 42.28
CA PHE A 600 -2.73 38.87 42.52
C PHE A 600 -3.57 39.18 41.26
N GLY A 601 -3.00 39.13 40.06
CA GLY A 601 -3.73 39.43 38.81
C GLY A 601 -4.53 38.25 38.21
N VAL A 602 -4.14 37.00 38.48
CA VAL A 602 -4.64 35.83 37.72
C VAL A 602 -5.91 35.21 38.33
N LEU A 603 -6.19 35.44 39.61
CA LEU A 603 -7.40 34.91 40.29
C LEU A 603 -8.68 35.73 40.02
N ALA A 604 -8.57 37.01 39.63
CA ALA A 604 -9.73 37.86 39.35
C ALA A 604 -10.35 37.61 37.96
N MET A 605 -9.58 37.15 36.97
CA MET A 605 -10.09 36.84 35.63
C MET A 605 -10.86 35.51 35.55
N TRP A 606 -10.55 34.54 36.42
CA TRP A 606 -11.21 33.24 36.43
C TRP A 606 -12.64 33.28 36.99
N ALA A 607 -12.94 34.18 37.94
CA ALA A 607 -14.28 34.30 38.52
C ALA A 607 -15.32 34.93 37.56
N CYS A 608 -14.90 35.83 36.66
CA CYS A 608 -15.80 36.47 35.70
C CYS A 608 -16.22 35.54 34.55
N VAL A 609 -15.34 34.62 34.11
CA VAL A 609 -15.62 33.73 32.97
C VAL A 609 -16.57 32.59 33.37
N VAL A 610 -16.47 32.08 34.60
CA VAL A 610 -17.35 31.02 35.12
C VAL A 610 -18.78 31.55 35.39
N GLY A 611 -18.92 32.80 35.81
CA GLY A 611 -20.23 33.44 36.04
C GLY A 611 -21.04 33.66 34.76
N LEU A 612 -20.38 33.99 33.64
CA LEU A 612 -21.03 34.20 32.34
C LEU A 612 -21.52 32.89 31.71
N PHE A 613 -20.82 31.77 31.93
CA PHE A 613 -21.23 30.44 31.43
C PHE A 613 -22.48 29.89 32.13
N LEU A 614 -22.60 30.07 33.45
CA LEU A 614 -23.74 29.60 34.23
C LEU A 614 -25.04 30.38 33.95
N MET A 615 -24.94 31.67 33.59
CA MET A 615 -26.10 32.47 33.19
C MET A 615 -26.63 32.10 31.79
N CYS A 616 -25.77 31.67 30.87
CA CYS A 616 -26.17 31.24 29.52
C CYS A 616 -26.87 29.87 29.54
N TRP A 617 -26.38 28.94 30.38
CA TRP A 617 -26.95 27.59 30.50
C TRP A 617 -28.39 27.57 31.01
N ARG A 618 -28.73 28.47 31.95
CA ARG A 618 -30.11 28.60 32.49
C ARG A 618 -31.11 29.21 31.51
N ARG A 619 -30.67 29.91 30.46
CA ARG A 619 -31.55 30.54 29.47
C ARG A 619 -31.93 29.64 28.29
N LEU A 620 -31.17 28.57 28.02
CA LEU A 620 -31.38 27.75 26.82
C LEU A 620 -32.18 26.45 27.04
N PHE A 621 -32.30 25.93 28.27
CA PHE A 621 -32.87 24.58 28.49
C PHE A 621 -33.92 24.43 29.59
N GLY A 622 -34.55 25.51 30.04
CA GLY A 622 -35.57 25.45 31.10
C GLY A 622 -37.01 25.60 30.60
N ARG A 623 -37.67 24.53 30.12
CA ARG A 623 -39.08 24.15 30.44
C ARG A 623 -39.69 23.08 29.51
N SER A 624 -40.45 22.17 30.15
CA SER A 624 -41.48 21.23 29.61
C SER A 624 -40.96 19.85 29.17
N MET A 625 -41.51 18.69 29.57
CA MET A 625 -42.57 18.34 30.52
C MET A 625 -42.48 16.85 30.90
N PHE A 626 -43.04 16.55 32.07
CA PHE A 626 -43.42 15.29 32.69
C PHE A 626 -43.85 14.10 31.79
N GLY A 627 -43.54 12.89 32.27
CA GLY A 627 -44.49 11.76 32.25
C GLY A 627 -43.89 10.35 32.16
N GLY A 628 -44.02 9.55 33.23
CA GLY A 628 -44.01 8.09 33.11
C GLY A 628 -43.16 7.32 34.12
N ARG A 629 -43.86 6.64 35.05
CA ARG A 629 -43.35 5.80 36.15
C ARG A 629 -42.64 4.52 35.68
N GLY A 630 -41.72 4.01 36.52
CA GLY A 630 -41.40 2.57 36.55
C GLY A 630 -40.18 2.19 37.39
N MET A 631 -40.39 2.03 38.70
CA MET A 631 -39.82 1.01 39.61
C MET A 631 -38.52 0.25 39.23
N GLY A 632 -37.57 0.20 40.17
CA GLY A 632 -36.60 -0.90 40.25
C GLY A 632 -35.40 -0.60 41.14
N GLN A 633 -35.45 -1.06 42.39
CA GLN A 633 -34.39 -0.98 43.42
C GLN A 633 -33.12 -1.76 43.03
N ALA A 634 -31.93 -1.26 43.40
CA ALA A 634 -30.85 -2.05 44.01
C ALA A 634 -29.71 -1.16 44.56
N LEU A 635 -29.12 -1.64 45.65
CA LEU A 635 -28.26 -1.01 46.65
C LEU A 635 -26.78 -0.80 46.24
N PRO A 636 -25.99 -0.04 47.04
CA PRO A 636 -24.62 0.38 46.71
C PRO A 636 -23.55 -0.58 47.28
N ILE A 637 -22.41 -0.70 46.60
CA ILE A 637 -21.19 -1.24 47.20
C ILE A 637 -20.00 -0.35 46.86
N LYS A 638 -19.25 -0.05 47.92
CA LYS A 638 -18.06 0.80 48.03
C LYS A 638 -16.82 0.14 47.42
N HIS A 639 -15.94 1.02 46.93
CA HIS A 639 -14.48 0.96 46.90
C HIS A 639 -13.80 -0.30 47.47
N THR A 640 -13.07 -0.99 46.59
CA THR A 640 -11.62 -1.22 46.64
C THR A 640 -11.10 -1.34 45.23
#